data_AF-A0A542AII9-F1
#
_entry.id   AF-A0A542AII9-F1
#
_cell.length_a   1.000
_cell.length_b   1.000
_cell.length_c   1.000
_cell.angle_alpha   90.00
_cell.angle_beta   90.00
_cell.angle_gamma   90.00
#
_symmetry.space_group_name_H-M   'P 1'
#
loop_
_entity.id
_entity.type
_entity.pdbx_description
1 polymer ?
#
loop_
_entity_poly.entity_id
_entity_poly.type
_entity_poly.pdbx_seq_one_letter_code
_entity_poly.pdbx_strand_id
1 'polypeptide(L)'
;MEKKIVIIGAGYSGLLTAKKLAKRLKKQENVSITIIDKNPFHTMLTELHEVAAGRVDEDSIKISLNRVFAGRKVNVKLDTIQSIDFEQKSVTGASESYSYDYLVLAAGSKPSFFGIPGAEEYAHTLWSYDDAVHLKDHIQEFFRKAARETSLEEKKKLLTFYVVGAGFTGIEMVGELAEYVPVLCDKYEIDRSLVTIYDVDVLPRIVPILPDKLSNKIERRLSKMGVGLKLNAGVVSIGEDYIEIKSGETVTRETAGTVIWTAGIESAEIAGEAAKVLQSARRGRIQTDAYLRSVDNPNVYVVGDDILYTPEGEKMPVPQLVENCEQSSGVAAKNIIVALTGTGEMEEYKPKFHGVMVCVGGRYGVAHVGLPNHMFNLPSFLAMFAKHFINIIYFIQVLGWNKIFSYMKHEFFTVRHDRSFVGGHFSNKTPSFLLVALRIWLGMVWLYEGVMKIVEGWFISPQLTGFFGGATTWYNTILNGAAAGGTTPDATSSATTTAATGAVNVVNAVAGAASVAVDAISSATSGAADAAGQAAGAAAAAVGQVLMNFSFLGWFQVIFVSGKELAKSTLNDLAFKLDVPLMNWFVKTLILPNPKVQLFMQIFIVVAEILIGLSLIGGLFTTLSSGLSLVLQVMFVCTTGLYLNTFWMIFAAIAVLIGGGRVFGLDYYAMPYLKKHWKNVKFARKLYIYND
;
A
#
# COMPACT_ATOMS: atom_id res chain seq x y z
N MET A 1 -1.55 37.21 36.98
CA MET A 1 -0.28 36.63 36.49
C MET A 1 -0.60 35.44 35.61
N GLU A 2 0.13 35.28 34.52
CA GLU A 2 0.01 34.12 33.64
C GLU A 2 0.46 32.85 34.38
N LYS A 3 -0.34 31.78 34.30
CA LYS A 3 -0.02 30.46 34.88
C LYS A 3 0.75 29.61 33.87
N LYS A 4 1.87 29.05 34.30
CA LYS A 4 2.79 28.30 33.43
C LYS A 4 2.67 26.80 33.65
N ILE A 5 2.34 26.06 32.60
CA ILE A 5 2.37 24.60 32.58
C ILE A 5 3.56 24.16 31.74
N VAL A 6 4.51 23.46 32.35
CA VAL A 6 5.68 22.89 31.66
C VAL A 6 5.52 21.38 31.59
N ILE A 7 5.73 20.82 30.39
CA ILE A 7 5.63 19.38 30.11
C ILE A 7 6.98 18.93 29.58
N ILE A 8 7.63 18.01 30.29
CA ILE A 8 8.92 17.41 29.90
C ILE A 8 8.63 16.12 29.14
N GLY A 9 9.02 16.08 27.87
CA GLY A 9 8.83 14.96 26.96
C GLY A 9 7.58 15.10 26.08
N ALA A 10 7.75 14.83 24.79
CA ALA A 10 6.70 14.79 23.77
C ALA A 10 6.46 13.36 23.24
N GLY A 11 6.68 12.36 24.10
CA GLY A 11 6.21 10.99 23.90
C GLY A 11 4.68 10.87 23.91
N TYR A 12 4.16 9.63 24.01
CA TYR A 12 2.72 9.37 23.96
C TYR A 12 1.94 10.18 25.00
N SER A 13 2.43 10.19 26.24
CA SER A 13 1.74 10.83 27.36
C SER A 13 1.85 12.37 27.29
N GLY A 14 3.06 12.91 27.14
CA GLY A 14 3.29 14.36 27.11
C GLY A 14 2.55 15.06 25.97
N LEU A 15 2.59 14.50 24.76
CA LEU A 15 1.88 15.03 23.60
C LEU A 15 0.37 15.07 23.84
N LEU A 16 -0.22 13.97 24.33
CA LEU A 16 -1.66 13.90 24.58
C LEU A 16 -2.09 14.83 25.72
N THR A 17 -1.28 14.96 26.77
CA THR A 17 -1.52 15.89 27.88
C THR A 17 -1.56 17.33 27.35
N ALA A 18 -0.54 17.75 26.59
CA ALA A 18 -0.48 19.08 26.00
C ALA A 18 -1.67 19.37 25.08
N LYS A 19 -2.07 18.40 24.22
CA LYS A 19 -3.23 18.56 23.35
C LYS A 19 -4.54 18.70 24.12
N LYS A 20 -4.74 17.90 25.17
CA LYS A 20 -5.95 17.92 25.99
C LYS A 20 -6.04 19.25 26.77
N LEU A 21 -4.94 19.72 27.34
CA LEU A 21 -4.83 21.03 27.98
C LEU A 21 -5.15 22.16 26.99
N ALA A 22 -4.48 22.20 25.84
CA ALA A 22 -4.69 23.23 24.82
C ALA A 22 -6.13 23.28 24.29
N LYS A 23 -6.79 22.12 24.17
CA LYS A 23 -8.20 22.05 23.75
C LYS A 23 -9.13 22.64 24.81
N ARG A 24 -8.94 22.29 26.08
CA ARG A 24 -9.84 22.72 27.17
C ARG A 24 -9.57 24.15 27.66
N LEU A 25 -8.31 24.60 27.57
CA LEU A 25 -7.88 25.93 28.00
C LEU A 25 -7.84 26.95 26.85
N LYS A 26 -8.38 26.62 25.66
CA LYS A 26 -8.34 27.50 24.47
C LYS A 26 -8.80 28.95 24.74
N LYS A 27 -9.83 29.10 25.59
CA LYS A 27 -10.43 30.40 25.96
C LYS A 27 -9.72 31.11 27.11
N GLN A 28 -8.81 30.44 27.81
CA GLN A 28 -8.03 31.05 28.88
C GLN A 28 -6.84 31.80 28.26
N GLU A 29 -6.71 33.08 28.57
CA GLU A 29 -5.61 33.92 28.06
C GLU A 29 -4.43 33.99 29.03
N ASN A 30 -4.69 33.78 30.33
CA ASN A 30 -3.67 33.83 31.38
C ASN A 30 -3.00 32.48 31.62
N VAL A 31 -2.86 31.62 30.61
CA VAL A 31 -2.20 30.30 30.74
C VAL A 31 -1.26 30.05 29.57
N SER A 32 0.00 29.76 29.87
CA SER A 32 0.98 29.25 28.90
C SER A 32 1.22 27.76 29.10
N ILE A 33 1.25 27.03 27.99
CA ILE A 33 1.59 25.61 27.95
C ILE A 33 2.90 25.50 27.15
N THR A 34 3.95 25.00 27.78
CA THR A 34 5.24 24.72 27.13
C THR A 34 5.50 23.22 27.16
N ILE A 35 5.74 22.63 26.01
CA ILE A 35 6.19 21.24 25.87
C ILE A 35 7.63 21.23 25.39
N ILE A 36 8.48 20.47 26.06
CA ILE A 36 9.91 20.44 25.83
C ILE A 36 10.31 19.02 25.45
N ASP A 37 10.96 18.85 24.30
CA ASP A 37 11.48 17.57 23.86
C ASP A 37 12.82 17.77 23.15
N LYS A 38 13.70 16.76 23.20
CA LYS A 38 14.98 16.78 22.50
C LYS A 38 14.86 16.61 20.99
N ASN A 39 13.70 16.13 20.51
CA ASN A 39 13.41 15.90 19.10
C ASN A 39 12.26 16.79 18.58
N PRO A 40 12.30 17.23 17.31
CA PRO A 40 11.23 18.05 16.72
C PRO A 40 9.97 17.22 16.34
N PHE A 41 9.94 15.94 16.71
CA PHE A 41 8.88 14.99 16.40
C PHE A 41 8.60 14.05 17.57
N HIS A 42 7.35 13.63 17.68
CA HIS A 42 6.93 12.47 18.46
C HIS A 42 7.28 11.19 17.71
N THR A 43 7.86 10.21 18.42
CA THR A 43 8.27 8.92 17.87
C THR A 43 7.26 7.82 18.21
N MET A 44 6.84 7.06 17.20
CA MET A 44 6.00 5.86 17.37
C MET A 44 6.85 4.69 17.87
N LEU A 45 7.03 4.60 19.19
CA LEU A 45 7.86 3.56 19.82
C LEU A 45 7.36 2.13 19.51
N THR A 46 6.06 1.97 19.29
CA THR A 46 5.44 0.66 18.97
C THR A 46 5.78 0.14 17.58
N GLU A 47 6.43 0.93 16.72
CA GLU A 47 6.69 0.57 15.33
C GLU A 47 8.20 0.58 14.99
N LEU A 48 9.08 0.73 16.01
CA LEU A 48 10.53 0.81 15.81
C LEU A 48 11.10 -0.45 15.14
N HIS A 49 10.60 -1.63 15.52
CA HIS A 49 11.02 -2.92 14.96
C HIS A 49 10.79 -3.00 13.45
N GLU A 50 9.79 -2.31 12.93
CA GLU A 50 9.43 -2.31 11.51
C GLU A 50 10.43 -1.50 10.68
N VAL A 51 10.92 -0.38 11.23
CA VAL A 51 11.97 0.45 10.62
C VAL A 51 13.32 -0.25 10.71
N ALA A 52 13.65 -0.81 11.88
CA ALA A 52 14.88 -1.56 12.12
C ALA A 52 15.07 -2.71 11.12
N ALA A 53 13.98 -3.42 10.77
CA ALA A 53 14.00 -4.48 9.76
C ALA A 53 13.66 -4.02 8.33
N GLY A 54 13.71 -2.70 8.08
CA GLY A 54 13.53 -2.10 6.76
C GLY A 54 12.18 -2.41 6.09
N ARG A 55 11.13 -2.70 6.86
CA ARG A 55 9.79 -2.96 6.34
C ARG A 55 9.12 -1.67 5.90
N VAL A 56 9.23 -0.63 6.71
CA VAL A 56 8.74 0.71 6.45
C VAL A 56 9.87 1.74 6.49
N ASP A 57 9.66 2.88 5.83
CA ASP A 57 10.59 4.00 5.86
C ASP A 57 10.48 4.75 7.19
N GLU A 58 11.57 5.35 7.64
CA GLU A 58 11.71 6.03 8.95
C GLU A 58 10.70 7.17 9.20
N ASP A 59 10.13 7.76 8.14
CA ASP A 59 9.09 8.77 8.24
C ASP A 59 7.76 8.19 8.78
N SER A 60 7.56 6.87 8.72
CA SER A 60 6.36 6.21 9.24
C SER A 60 6.23 6.40 10.75
N ILE A 61 7.35 6.43 11.47
CA ILE A 61 7.42 6.53 12.93
C ILE A 61 7.60 7.97 13.45
N LYS A 62 7.79 8.94 12.57
CA LYS A 62 7.90 10.37 12.94
C LYS A 62 6.56 11.08 12.85
N ILE A 63 6.26 11.88 13.86
CA ILE A 63 5.11 12.80 13.89
C ILE A 63 5.59 14.19 14.31
N SER A 64 5.66 15.14 13.38
CA SER A 64 6.12 16.51 13.67
C SER A 64 5.28 17.20 14.76
N LEU A 65 5.97 17.69 15.81
CA LEU A 65 5.32 18.42 16.91
C LEU A 65 4.69 19.72 16.41
N ASN A 66 5.35 20.44 15.50
CA ASN A 66 4.81 21.65 14.88
C ASN A 66 3.49 21.38 14.14
N ARG A 67 3.37 20.26 13.42
CA ARG A 67 2.12 19.87 12.76
C ARG A 67 1.02 19.49 13.77
N VAL A 68 1.40 18.83 14.86
CA VAL A 68 0.46 18.43 15.93
C VAL A 68 -0.10 19.66 16.64
N PHE A 69 0.72 20.66 16.92
CA PHE A 69 0.34 21.86 17.66
C PHE A 69 -0.01 23.06 16.77
N ALA A 70 -0.01 22.92 15.44
CA ALA A 70 -0.45 23.96 14.52
C ALA A 70 -1.85 24.48 14.90
N GLY A 71 -1.95 25.80 15.10
CA GLY A 71 -3.17 26.48 15.53
C GLY A 71 -3.60 26.23 16.98
N ARG A 72 -2.72 25.68 17.83
CA ARG A 72 -2.95 25.47 19.27
C ARG A 72 -2.03 26.38 20.08
N LYS A 73 -2.50 26.84 21.24
CA LYS A 73 -1.72 27.63 22.21
C LYS A 73 -0.77 26.72 23.00
N VAL A 74 0.23 26.17 22.32
CA VAL A 74 1.28 25.34 22.91
C VAL A 74 2.63 25.79 22.36
N ASN A 75 3.53 26.17 23.24
CA ASN A 75 4.91 26.51 22.91
C ASN A 75 5.73 25.22 22.85
N VAL A 76 6.22 24.86 21.67
CA VAL A 76 7.07 23.69 21.48
C VAL A 76 8.52 24.15 21.57
N LYS A 77 9.28 23.57 22.50
CA LYS A 77 10.70 23.89 22.73
C LYS A 77 11.55 22.67 22.45
N LEU A 78 12.55 22.86 21.60
CA LEU A 78 13.55 21.85 21.30
C LEU A 78 14.71 22.04 22.28
N ASP A 79 14.72 21.27 23.36
CA ASP A 79 15.76 21.34 24.38
C ASP A 79 15.89 20.00 25.10
N THR A 80 17.08 19.71 25.64
CA THR A 80 17.32 18.55 26.48
C THR A 80 17.35 19.00 27.93
N ILE A 81 16.40 18.53 28.73
CA ILE A 81 16.33 18.87 30.15
C ILE A 81 17.41 18.11 30.93
N GLN A 82 18.14 18.83 31.76
CA GLN A 82 19.26 18.32 32.55
C GLN A 82 18.90 18.22 34.05
N SER A 83 18.14 19.18 34.58
CA SER A 83 17.80 19.19 36.00
C SER A 83 16.46 19.86 36.30
N ILE A 84 15.91 19.56 37.48
CA ILE A 84 14.65 20.11 37.97
C ILE A 84 14.85 20.66 39.38
N ASP A 85 14.49 21.92 39.58
CA ASP A 85 14.46 22.57 40.87
C ASP A 85 12.99 22.71 41.32
N PHE A 86 12.60 21.86 42.28
CA PHE A 86 11.23 21.82 42.79
C PHE A 86 10.93 22.97 43.77
N GLU A 87 11.94 23.59 44.38
CA GLU A 87 11.77 24.70 45.31
C GLU A 87 11.57 26.02 44.56
N GLN A 88 12.44 26.30 43.58
CA GLN A 88 12.33 27.48 42.72
C GLN A 88 11.30 27.31 41.59
N LYS A 89 10.72 26.11 41.46
CA LYS A 89 9.76 25.72 40.41
C LYS A 89 10.29 26.04 39.02
N SER A 90 11.49 25.53 38.74
CA SER A 90 12.19 25.75 37.47
C SER A 90 12.75 24.43 36.92
N VAL A 91 12.77 24.33 35.59
CA VAL A 91 13.38 23.24 34.85
C VAL A 91 14.52 23.82 34.04
N THR A 92 15.72 23.24 34.14
CA THR A 92 16.90 23.72 33.41
C THR A 92 17.20 22.77 32.26
N GLY A 93 17.13 23.30 31.04
CA GLY A 93 17.58 22.63 29.84
C GLY A 93 19.00 23.05 29.45
N ALA A 94 19.51 22.41 28.40
CA ALA A 94 20.81 22.75 27.83
C ALA A 94 20.82 24.15 27.20
N SER A 95 19.66 24.66 26.78
CA SER A 95 19.54 25.93 26.06
C SER A 95 18.99 27.07 26.92
N GLU A 96 17.95 26.80 27.71
CA GLU A 96 17.32 27.82 28.57
C GLU A 96 16.71 27.21 29.84
N SER A 97 16.22 28.07 30.74
CA SER A 97 15.49 27.65 31.95
C SER A 97 14.01 28.01 31.85
N TYR A 98 13.16 27.13 32.36
CA TYR A 98 11.72 27.17 32.23
C TYR A 98 11.06 27.18 33.61
N SER A 99 10.50 28.32 34.02
CA SER A 99 9.69 28.41 35.24
C SER A 99 8.30 27.79 35.04
N TYR A 100 7.77 27.15 36.07
CA TYR A 100 6.46 26.50 36.04
C TYR A 100 5.62 26.79 37.29
N ASP A 101 4.30 26.81 37.13
CA ASP A 101 3.35 26.63 38.24
C ASP A 101 2.96 25.16 38.38
N TYR A 102 2.85 24.47 37.24
CA TYR A 102 2.56 23.04 37.16
C TYR A 102 3.57 22.36 36.23
N LEU A 103 4.14 21.26 36.70
CA LEU A 103 5.08 20.44 35.95
C LEU A 103 4.43 19.10 35.60
N VAL A 104 4.63 18.64 34.37
CA VAL A 104 4.27 17.28 33.94
C VAL A 104 5.54 16.53 33.55
N LEU A 105 5.87 15.48 34.30
CA LEU A 105 6.92 14.53 33.97
C LEU A 105 6.36 13.46 33.03
N ALA A 106 6.79 13.52 31.77
CA ALA A 106 6.43 12.61 30.69
C ALA A 106 7.68 12.18 29.91
N ALA A 107 8.79 11.99 30.63
CA ALA A 107 10.11 11.75 30.06
C ALA A 107 10.23 10.35 29.45
N GLY A 108 9.40 9.42 29.91
CA GLY A 108 9.37 8.06 29.42
C GLY A 108 10.53 7.24 29.98
N SER A 109 10.96 6.25 29.21
CA SER A 109 11.90 5.24 29.67
C SER A 109 13.11 5.13 28.76
N LYS A 110 14.14 4.43 29.23
CA LYS A 110 15.34 4.05 28.48
C LYS A 110 15.65 2.56 28.69
N PRO A 111 16.46 1.92 27.83
CA PRO A 111 16.93 0.56 28.04
C PRO A 111 17.63 0.38 29.39
N SER A 112 17.41 -0.77 30.04
CA SER A 112 18.14 -1.16 31.25
C SER A 112 19.00 -2.38 30.95
N PHE A 113 20.30 -2.29 31.20
CA PHE A 113 21.28 -3.35 30.91
C PHE A 113 21.56 -4.26 32.10
N PHE A 114 20.92 -4.02 33.26
CA PHE A 114 21.06 -4.82 34.48
C PHE A 114 22.50 -5.00 34.99
N GLY A 115 23.40 -4.08 34.64
CA GLY A 115 24.82 -4.16 34.99
C GLY A 115 25.58 -5.28 34.28
N ILE A 116 25.04 -5.85 33.20
CA ILE A 116 25.70 -6.88 32.40
C ILE A 116 26.91 -6.26 31.69
N PRO A 117 28.14 -6.74 31.95
CA PRO A 117 29.34 -6.20 31.33
C PRO A 117 29.27 -6.22 29.80
N GLY A 118 29.62 -5.09 29.19
CA GLY A 118 29.67 -4.89 27.73
C GLY A 118 28.31 -4.78 27.04
N ALA A 119 27.18 -4.97 27.73
CA ALA A 119 25.86 -4.87 27.10
C ALA A 119 25.56 -3.46 26.58
N GLU A 120 25.92 -2.42 27.34
CA GLU A 120 25.74 -1.02 26.91
C GLU A 120 26.70 -0.60 25.80
N GLU A 121 27.89 -1.23 25.74
CA GLU A 121 28.94 -0.89 24.77
C GLU A 121 28.76 -1.60 23.42
N TYR A 122 28.36 -2.87 23.44
CA TYR A 122 28.38 -3.75 22.26
C TYR A 122 26.99 -4.17 21.77
N ALA A 123 25.92 -3.96 22.53
CA ALA A 123 24.56 -4.28 22.08
C ALA A 123 23.86 -3.08 21.44
N HIS A 124 23.06 -3.35 20.42
CA HIS A 124 22.15 -2.36 19.85
C HIS A 124 20.84 -2.35 20.60
N THR A 125 20.33 -1.17 20.93
CA THR A 125 19.01 -1.02 21.56
C THR A 125 17.93 -0.80 20.51
N LEU A 126 16.66 -0.80 20.95
CA LEU A 126 15.50 -0.49 20.11
C LEU A 126 14.47 0.29 20.93
N TRP A 127 14.86 1.48 21.40
CA TRP A 127 14.01 2.32 22.26
C TRP A 127 13.88 3.77 21.78
N SER A 128 14.61 4.14 20.74
CA SER A 128 14.56 5.47 20.15
C SER A 128 14.42 5.42 18.62
N TYR A 129 14.11 6.57 18.01
CA TYR A 129 14.15 6.72 16.57
C TYR A 129 15.57 6.43 16.03
N ASP A 130 16.58 7.00 16.69
CA ASP A 130 17.99 6.84 16.29
C ASP A 130 18.41 5.37 16.40
N ASP A 131 17.98 4.67 17.45
CA ASP A 131 18.21 3.23 17.63
C ASP A 131 17.70 2.43 16.43
N ALA A 132 16.47 2.69 15.99
CA ALA A 132 15.86 1.96 14.88
C ALA A 132 16.58 2.23 13.55
N VAL A 133 17.00 3.48 13.30
CA VAL A 133 17.76 3.86 12.10
C VAL A 133 19.15 3.24 12.12
N HIS A 134 19.88 3.38 13.24
CA HIS A 134 21.20 2.79 13.42
C HIS A 134 21.18 1.27 13.26
N LEU A 135 20.21 0.59 13.87
CA LEU A 135 20.08 -0.86 13.77
C LEU A 135 19.78 -1.32 12.33
N LYS A 136 18.92 -0.59 11.61
CA LYS A 136 18.64 -0.86 10.19
C LYS A 136 19.89 -0.76 9.33
N ASP A 137 20.69 0.29 9.53
CA ASP A 137 21.90 0.53 8.76
C ASP A 137 22.99 -0.49 9.12
N HIS A 138 23.13 -0.80 10.41
CA HIS A 138 24.03 -1.83 10.92
C HIS A 138 23.74 -3.21 10.31
N ILE A 139 22.49 -3.67 10.35
CA ILE A 139 22.08 -4.96 9.75
C ILE A 139 22.45 -4.99 8.26
N GLN A 140 22.15 -3.92 7.51
CA GLN A 140 22.47 -3.87 6.09
C GLN A 140 23.98 -3.82 5.81
N GLU A 141 24.76 -3.14 6.66
CA GLU A 141 26.21 -3.10 6.56
C GLU A 141 26.82 -4.47 6.84
N PHE A 142 26.32 -5.22 7.82
CA PHE A 142 26.84 -6.55 8.14
C PHE A 142 26.59 -7.55 7.01
N PHE A 143 25.43 -7.49 6.35
CA PHE A 143 25.21 -8.27 5.12
C PHE A 143 26.12 -7.81 3.97
N ARG A 144 26.40 -6.51 3.84
CA ARG A 144 27.31 -5.98 2.82
C ARG A 144 28.77 -6.43 3.06
N LYS A 145 29.23 -6.42 4.31
CA LYS A 145 30.54 -6.94 4.71
C LYS A 145 30.63 -8.43 4.45
N ALA A 146 29.62 -9.19 4.89
CA ALA A 146 29.54 -10.63 4.66
C ALA A 146 29.61 -10.98 3.17
N ALA A 147 28.94 -10.22 2.28
CA ALA A 147 29.00 -10.46 0.84
C ALA A 147 30.42 -10.30 0.24
N ARG A 148 31.27 -9.48 0.86
CA ARG A 148 32.68 -9.27 0.46
C ARG A 148 33.66 -10.21 1.17
N GLU A 149 33.20 -10.92 2.20
CA GLU A 149 34.02 -11.80 3.00
C GLU A 149 34.23 -13.15 2.29
N THR A 150 35.49 -13.59 2.30
CA THR A 150 35.96 -14.84 1.67
C THR A 150 36.00 -16.00 2.66
N SER A 151 36.31 -15.72 3.93
CA SER A 151 36.27 -16.72 5.00
C SER A 151 34.83 -17.10 5.34
N LEU A 152 34.54 -18.41 5.29
CA LEU A 152 33.21 -18.91 5.64
C LEU A 152 32.89 -18.72 7.12
N GLU A 153 33.90 -18.83 7.99
CA GLU A 153 33.75 -18.65 9.44
C GLU A 153 33.41 -17.20 9.78
N GLU A 154 34.15 -16.25 9.20
CA GLU A 154 33.91 -14.82 9.44
C GLU A 154 32.56 -14.38 8.85
N LYS A 155 32.20 -14.92 7.67
CA LYS A 155 30.86 -14.72 7.09
C LYS A 155 29.75 -15.19 8.03
N LYS A 156 29.89 -16.36 8.65
CA LYS A 156 28.91 -16.87 9.62
C LYS A 156 28.88 -16.02 10.89
N LYS A 157 30.03 -15.56 11.38
CA LYS A 157 30.13 -14.64 12.53
C LYS A 157 29.34 -13.36 12.26
N LEU A 158 29.61 -12.67 11.15
CA LEU A 158 28.89 -11.46 10.74
C LEU A 158 27.37 -11.68 10.60
N LEU A 159 26.95 -12.88 10.21
CA LEU A 159 25.55 -13.22 9.95
C LEU A 159 24.86 -13.93 11.13
N THR A 160 25.43 -13.86 12.34
CA THR A 160 24.82 -14.41 13.55
C THR A 160 24.24 -13.30 14.42
N PHE A 161 22.93 -13.36 14.62
CA PHE A 161 22.13 -12.36 15.33
C PHE A 161 21.57 -12.94 16.64
N TYR A 162 21.70 -12.19 17.73
CA TYR A 162 21.03 -12.47 19.00
C TYR A 162 20.08 -11.34 19.34
N VAL A 163 18.82 -11.65 19.60
CA VAL A 163 17.88 -10.75 20.25
C VAL A 163 17.79 -11.18 21.71
N VAL A 164 18.01 -10.26 22.64
CA VAL A 164 17.99 -10.53 24.07
C VAL A 164 16.69 -9.99 24.67
N GLY A 165 15.88 -10.88 25.22
CA GLY A 165 14.59 -10.61 25.83
C GLY A 165 13.43 -11.02 24.91
N ALA A 166 12.84 -12.18 25.18
CA ALA A 166 11.65 -12.71 24.50
C ALA A 166 10.33 -12.11 25.04
N GLY A 167 10.36 -10.82 25.36
CA GLY A 167 9.19 -9.99 25.70
C GLY A 167 8.47 -9.49 24.45
N PHE A 168 7.64 -8.45 24.59
CA PHE A 168 6.94 -7.85 23.45
C PHE A 168 7.90 -7.37 22.36
N THR A 169 8.79 -6.45 22.71
CA THR A 169 9.71 -5.79 21.76
C THR A 169 10.66 -6.79 21.09
N GLY A 170 11.23 -7.73 21.83
CA GLY A 170 12.15 -8.72 21.25
C GLY A 170 11.46 -9.68 20.28
N ILE A 171 10.24 -10.13 20.59
CA ILE A 171 9.47 -11.00 19.69
C ILE A 171 9.05 -10.26 18.41
N GLU A 172 8.66 -8.99 18.53
CA GLU A 172 8.36 -8.16 17.36
C GLU A 172 9.60 -7.95 16.50
N MET A 173 10.74 -7.62 17.12
CA MET A 173 12.01 -7.41 16.44
C MET A 173 12.53 -8.68 15.75
N VAL A 174 12.57 -9.82 16.45
CA VAL A 174 13.08 -11.08 15.90
C VAL A 174 12.14 -11.61 14.80
N GLY A 175 10.83 -11.39 14.93
CA GLY A 175 9.85 -11.72 13.90
C GLY A 175 10.07 -10.91 12.61
N GLU A 176 10.25 -9.59 12.74
CA GLU A 176 10.56 -8.72 11.61
C GLU A 176 11.91 -9.06 10.96
N LEU A 177 12.95 -9.28 11.77
CA LEU A 177 14.28 -9.67 11.29
C LEU A 177 14.21 -10.99 10.51
N ALA A 178 13.51 -12.00 11.02
CA ALA A 178 13.39 -13.28 10.37
C ALA A 178 12.59 -13.21 9.05
N GLU A 179 11.65 -12.27 8.90
CA GLU A 179 11.03 -11.98 7.59
C GLU A 179 11.94 -11.16 6.67
N TYR A 180 12.88 -10.38 7.22
CA TYR A 180 13.79 -9.55 6.44
C TYR A 180 14.99 -10.32 5.88
N VAL A 181 15.52 -11.27 6.65
CA VAL A 181 16.72 -12.04 6.28
C VAL A 181 16.65 -12.64 4.88
N PRO A 182 15.56 -13.28 4.43
CA PRO A 182 15.46 -13.77 3.05
C PRO A 182 15.64 -12.68 1.99
N VAL A 183 15.12 -11.47 2.25
CA VAL A 183 15.28 -10.31 1.35
C VAL A 183 16.72 -9.83 1.33
N LEU A 184 17.39 -9.79 2.48
CA LEU A 184 18.79 -9.42 2.58
C LEU A 184 19.70 -10.46 1.90
N CYS A 185 19.40 -11.75 2.09
CA CYS A 185 20.12 -12.85 1.43
C CYS A 185 20.05 -12.73 -0.10
N ASP A 186 18.86 -12.48 -0.66
CA ASP A 186 18.68 -12.28 -2.10
C ASP A 186 19.41 -11.01 -2.58
N LYS A 187 19.26 -9.88 -1.88
CA LYS A 187 19.88 -8.60 -2.23
C LYS A 187 21.42 -8.64 -2.24
N TYR A 188 22.02 -9.39 -1.32
CA TYR A 188 23.47 -9.44 -1.12
C TYR A 188 24.08 -10.77 -1.58
N GLU A 189 23.31 -11.60 -2.30
CA GLU A 189 23.76 -12.89 -2.86
C GLU A 189 24.35 -13.84 -1.80
N ILE A 190 23.77 -13.84 -0.59
CA ILE A 190 24.20 -14.66 0.54
C ILE A 190 23.31 -15.90 0.63
N ASP A 191 23.92 -17.07 0.82
CA ASP A 191 23.17 -18.28 1.15
C ASP A 191 22.50 -18.14 2.52
N ARG A 192 21.18 -18.32 2.55
CA ARG A 192 20.36 -18.29 3.77
C ARG A 192 20.88 -19.25 4.85
N SER A 193 21.52 -20.36 4.48
CA SER A 193 22.07 -21.33 5.44
C SER A 193 23.18 -20.77 6.34
N LEU A 194 23.78 -19.64 5.96
CA LEU A 194 24.85 -18.97 6.71
C LEU A 194 24.32 -18.00 7.77
N VAL A 195 23.04 -17.64 7.71
CA VAL A 195 22.43 -16.68 8.64
C VAL A 195 21.79 -17.40 9.81
N THR A 196 22.18 -17.02 11.03
CA THR A 196 21.64 -17.60 12.26
C THR A 196 20.97 -16.51 13.09
N ILE A 197 19.79 -16.80 13.64
CA ILE A 197 19.02 -15.86 14.47
C ILE A 197 18.62 -16.59 15.74
N TYR A 198 18.99 -16.04 16.89
CA TYR A 198 18.56 -16.50 18.20
C TYR A 198 17.75 -15.44 18.94
N ASP A 199 16.77 -15.87 19.71
CA ASP A 199 16.13 -15.08 20.77
C ASP A 199 16.45 -15.73 22.12
N VAL A 200 16.99 -14.95 23.06
CA VAL A 200 17.53 -15.42 24.35
C VAL A 200 16.74 -14.79 25.48
N ASP A 201 16.23 -15.61 26.40
CA ASP A 201 15.53 -15.11 27.58
C ASP A 201 15.81 -15.98 28.81
N VAL A 202 15.92 -15.32 29.96
CA VAL A 202 16.09 -15.96 31.26
C VAL A 202 14.84 -16.71 31.71
N LEU A 203 13.67 -16.29 31.23
CA LEU A 203 12.39 -16.89 31.54
C LEU A 203 12.18 -18.20 30.75
N PRO A 204 11.39 -19.13 31.30
CA PRO A 204 11.07 -20.39 30.62
C PRO A 204 10.11 -20.23 29.43
N ARG A 205 9.55 -19.03 29.21
CA ARG A 205 8.48 -18.81 28.24
C ARG A 205 8.52 -17.42 27.65
N ILE A 206 8.30 -17.34 26.34
CA ILE A 206 8.15 -16.09 25.60
C ILE A 206 6.83 -15.38 25.92
N VAL A 207 6.87 -14.05 26.01
CA VAL A 207 5.73 -13.16 26.28
C VAL A 207 4.81 -13.72 27.38
N PRO A 208 5.30 -13.91 28.61
CA PRO A 208 4.59 -14.67 29.65
C PRO A 208 3.28 -14.04 30.10
N ILE A 209 3.07 -12.75 29.82
CA ILE A 209 1.83 -12.00 30.05
C ILE A 209 0.67 -12.47 29.15
N LEU A 210 0.96 -13.12 28.02
CA LEU A 210 -0.06 -13.75 27.20
C LEU A 210 -0.47 -15.11 27.78
N PRO A 211 -1.71 -15.57 27.50
CA PRO A 211 -2.09 -16.95 27.75
C PRO A 211 -1.17 -17.94 27.04
N ASP A 212 -0.85 -19.06 27.68
CA ASP A 212 0.05 -20.12 27.22
C ASP A 212 -0.17 -20.52 25.76
N LYS A 213 -1.45 -20.63 25.37
CA LYS A 213 -1.84 -21.00 24.01
C LYS A 213 -1.34 -20.01 22.95
N LEU A 214 -1.26 -18.72 23.28
CA LEU A 214 -0.76 -17.67 22.39
C LEU A 214 0.78 -17.64 22.37
N SER A 215 1.45 -17.77 23.53
CA SER A 215 2.91 -17.93 23.59
C SER A 215 3.37 -19.11 22.73
N ASN A 216 2.73 -20.28 22.88
CA ASN A 216 3.05 -21.47 22.08
C ASN A 216 2.76 -21.28 20.57
N LYS A 217 1.86 -20.38 20.18
CA LYS A 217 1.64 -20.04 18.76
C LYS A 217 2.80 -19.19 18.21
N ILE A 218 3.26 -18.21 18.97
CA ILE A 218 4.43 -17.39 18.61
C ILE A 218 5.66 -18.30 18.49
N GLU A 219 5.90 -19.18 19.46
CA GLU A 219 7.06 -20.08 19.49
C GLU A 219 7.14 -20.96 18.23
N ARG A 220 6.02 -21.61 17.88
CA ARG A 220 5.91 -22.41 16.65
C ARG A 220 6.08 -21.57 15.38
N ARG A 221 5.64 -20.31 15.39
CA ARG A 221 5.80 -19.41 14.25
C ARG A 221 7.27 -19.04 14.05
N LEU A 222 7.96 -18.62 15.10
CA LEU A 222 9.39 -18.30 15.09
C LEU A 222 10.25 -19.49 14.69
N SER A 223 9.96 -20.68 15.24
CA SER A 223 10.65 -21.93 14.88
C SER A 223 10.52 -22.23 13.38
N LYS A 224 9.32 -22.05 12.80
CA LYS A 224 9.09 -22.22 11.35
C LYS A 224 9.82 -21.20 10.48
N MET A 225 10.17 -20.05 11.05
CA MET A 225 10.94 -18.99 10.39
C MET A 225 12.46 -19.20 10.53
N GLY A 226 12.88 -20.25 11.25
CA GLY A 226 14.28 -20.59 11.46
C GLY A 226 14.95 -19.78 12.58
N VAL A 227 14.17 -19.27 13.53
CA VAL A 227 14.68 -18.61 14.75
C VAL A 227 14.89 -19.67 15.82
N GLY A 228 16.09 -19.72 16.39
CA GLY A 228 16.39 -20.56 17.56
C GLY A 228 16.01 -19.84 18.85
N LEU A 229 15.36 -20.53 19.78
CA LEU A 229 14.98 -19.97 21.07
C LEU A 229 15.86 -20.55 22.17
N LYS A 230 16.51 -19.69 22.96
CA LYS A 230 17.34 -20.03 24.11
C LYS A 230 16.65 -19.51 25.38
N LEU A 231 15.68 -20.28 25.87
CA LEU A 231 14.94 -19.99 27.09
C LEU A 231 15.65 -20.59 28.32
N ASN A 232 15.32 -20.09 29.52
CA ASN A 232 16.07 -20.42 30.74
C ASN A 232 17.58 -20.14 30.60
N ALA A 233 17.90 -19.09 29.84
CA ALA A 233 19.27 -18.75 29.48
C ALA A 233 19.50 -17.26 29.68
N GLY A 234 20.33 -16.90 30.67
CA GLY A 234 20.62 -15.50 31.00
C GLY A 234 21.90 -15.03 30.32
N VAL A 235 21.90 -13.81 29.78
CA VAL A 235 23.14 -13.19 29.26
C VAL A 235 23.99 -12.72 30.43
N VAL A 236 25.29 -13.08 30.41
CA VAL A 236 26.25 -12.78 31.47
C VAL A 236 27.23 -11.69 31.06
N SER A 237 27.66 -11.68 29.80
CA SER A 237 28.50 -10.63 29.23
C SER A 237 28.32 -10.57 27.71
N ILE A 238 28.61 -9.41 27.12
CA ILE A 238 28.62 -9.20 25.68
C ILE A 238 29.97 -8.57 25.33
N GLY A 239 30.61 -9.03 24.24
CA GLY A 239 31.82 -8.42 23.69
C GLY A 239 31.63 -8.01 22.23
N GLU A 240 32.70 -7.57 21.59
CA GLU A 240 32.68 -7.11 20.20
C GLU A 240 32.17 -8.17 19.21
N ASP A 241 32.52 -9.44 19.43
CA ASP A 241 32.18 -10.55 18.52
C ASP A 241 31.61 -11.80 19.22
N TYR A 242 31.20 -11.65 20.49
CA TYR A 242 30.68 -12.77 21.28
C TYR A 242 29.57 -12.36 22.24
N ILE A 243 28.79 -13.35 22.63
CA ILE A 243 27.82 -13.29 23.73
C ILE A 243 28.06 -14.46 24.69
N GLU A 244 28.08 -14.20 25.99
CA GLU A 244 28.15 -15.25 27.01
C GLU A 244 26.78 -15.49 27.62
N ILE A 245 26.33 -16.73 27.54
CA ILE A 245 25.01 -17.15 27.98
C ILE A 245 25.17 -18.20 29.08
N LYS A 246 24.47 -18.02 30.18
CA LYS A 246 24.37 -18.98 31.28
C LYS A 246 23.08 -19.76 31.17
N SER A 247 23.18 -21.09 31.07
CA SER A 247 22.04 -22.01 31.19
C SER A 247 22.33 -23.03 32.29
N GLY A 248 21.48 -23.04 33.31
CA GLY A 248 21.76 -23.77 34.56
C GLY A 248 23.07 -23.29 35.20
N GLU A 249 24.02 -24.21 35.37
CA GLU A 249 25.35 -23.92 35.94
C GLU A 249 26.42 -23.64 34.88
N THR A 250 26.12 -23.84 33.59
CA THR A 250 27.10 -23.72 32.52
C THR A 250 27.04 -22.32 31.90
N VAL A 251 28.21 -21.71 31.70
CA VAL A 251 28.37 -20.48 30.90
C VAL A 251 29.05 -20.85 29.58
N THR A 252 28.39 -20.53 28.47
CA THR A 252 28.90 -20.77 27.12
C THR A 252 29.13 -19.45 26.40
N ARG A 253 30.32 -19.29 25.83
CA ARG A 253 30.64 -18.19 24.92
C ARG A 253 30.26 -18.61 23.50
N GLU A 254 29.38 -17.84 22.87
CA GLU A 254 28.93 -18.05 21.49
C GLU A 254 29.31 -16.84 20.62
N THR A 255 29.61 -17.08 19.36
CA THR A 255 29.96 -16.02 18.40
C THR A 255 28.71 -15.21 18.04
N ALA A 256 28.81 -13.89 18.08
CA ALA A 256 27.72 -12.99 17.73
C ALA A 256 28.24 -11.84 16.86
N GLY A 257 27.67 -11.66 15.67
CA GLY A 257 27.93 -10.49 14.85
C GLY A 257 27.06 -9.30 15.25
N THR A 258 25.87 -9.56 15.78
CA THR A 258 24.96 -8.50 16.23
C THR A 258 24.16 -8.96 17.42
N VAL A 259 24.21 -8.20 18.51
CA VAL A 259 23.36 -8.39 19.68
C VAL A 259 22.37 -7.23 19.79
N ILE A 260 21.08 -7.53 19.89
CA ILE A 260 19.98 -6.56 19.98
C ILE A 260 19.36 -6.70 21.37
N TRP A 261 19.46 -5.67 22.20
CA TRP A 261 19.00 -5.67 23.58
C TRP A 261 17.57 -5.14 23.72
N THR A 262 16.67 -6.00 24.22
CA THR A 262 15.25 -5.68 24.45
C THR A 262 14.70 -6.20 25.79
N ALA A 263 15.59 -6.64 26.71
CA ALA A 263 15.22 -7.36 27.92
C ALA A 263 14.65 -6.50 29.07
N GLY A 264 14.63 -5.18 28.92
CA GLY A 264 13.86 -4.32 29.80
C GLY A 264 14.25 -2.86 29.78
N ILE A 265 13.47 -2.10 30.54
CA ILE A 265 13.52 -0.65 30.60
C ILE A 265 13.58 -0.14 32.04
N GLU A 266 14.00 1.11 32.16
CA GLU A 266 14.00 1.92 33.37
C GLU A 266 13.60 3.36 33.03
N SER A 267 13.28 4.18 34.03
CA SER A 267 12.91 5.57 33.80
C SER A 267 14.04 6.35 33.14
N ALA A 268 13.67 7.34 32.30
CA ALA A 268 14.62 8.19 31.62
C ALA A 268 15.50 8.96 32.61
N GLU A 269 16.67 9.43 32.15
CA GLU A 269 17.67 10.10 33.01
C GLU A 269 17.09 11.26 33.82
N ILE A 270 16.28 12.12 33.19
CA ILE A 270 15.65 13.25 33.88
C ILE A 270 14.61 12.83 34.94
N ALA A 271 13.95 11.68 34.77
CA ALA A 271 13.11 11.11 35.82
C ALA A 271 13.97 10.53 36.95
N GLY A 272 15.16 10.01 36.64
CA GLY A 272 16.20 9.67 37.62
C GLY A 272 16.70 10.87 38.43
N GLU A 273 16.86 12.04 37.79
CA GLU A 273 17.18 13.28 38.49
C GLU A 273 16.03 13.73 39.40
N ALA A 274 14.78 13.66 38.92
CA ALA A 274 13.61 13.93 39.75
C ALA A 274 13.52 12.97 40.96
N ALA A 275 13.86 11.70 40.76
CA ALA A 275 13.89 10.66 41.78
C ALA A 275 14.93 10.87 42.90
N LYS A 276 15.88 11.81 42.74
CA LYS A 276 16.80 12.21 43.83
C LYS A 276 16.09 13.01 44.93
N VAL A 277 14.98 13.67 44.58
CA VAL A 277 14.20 14.53 45.49
C VAL A 277 12.82 13.94 45.76
N LEU A 278 12.17 13.40 44.73
CA LEU A 278 10.84 12.78 44.82
C LEU A 278 10.95 11.29 45.17
N GLN A 279 9.99 10.79 45.93
CA GLN A 279 9.85 9.37 46.23
C GLN A 279 9.75 8.57 44.93
N SER A 280 10.61 7.56 44.82
CA SER A 280 10.68 6.70 43.64
C SER A 280 11.02 5.28 44.02
N ALA A 281 10.63 4.32 43.17
CA ALA A 281 11.04 2.93 43.28
C ALA A 281 11.00 2.25 41.91
N ARG A 282 11.30 0.94 41.88
CA ARG A 282 11.18 0.09 40.68
C ARG A 282 11.85 0.71 39.45
N ARG A 283 13.15 1.00 39.57
CA ARG A 283 14.01 1.54 38.50
C ARG A 283 13.64 2.96 38.07
N GLY A 284 13.47 3.84 39.06
CA GLY A 284 13.32 5.29 38.86
C GLY A 284 11.90 5.79 38.60
N ARG A 285 10.88 4.95 38.74
CA ARG A 285 9.47 5.37 38.61
C ARG A 285 9.06 6.20 39.83
N ILE A 286 8.39 7.31 39.61
CA ILE A 286 8.03 8.30 40.64
C ILE A 286 6.69 7.93 41.29
N GLN A 287 6.66 7.87 42.62
CA GLN A 287 5.47 7.54 43.39
C GLN A 287 4.41 8.64 43.23
N THR A 288 3.19 8.25 42.80
CA THR A 288 2.08 9.20 42.68
C THR A 288 0.92 8.85 43.62
N ASP A 289 0.10 9.86 43.88
CA ASP A 289 -1.23 9.70 44.46
C ASP A 289 -2.26 9.22 43.41
N ALA A 290 -3.51 9.04 43.84
CA ALA A 290 -4.61 8.63 42.97
C ALA A 290 -4.96 9.67 41.88
N TYR A 291 -4.46 10.90 41.96
CA TYR A 291 -4.72 11.97 41.00
C TYR A 291 -3.55 12.20 40.05
N LEU A 292 -2.55 11.31 40.07
CA LEU A 292 -1.30 11.36 39.30
C LEU A 292 -0.37 12.52 39.68
N ARG A 293 -0.50 13.04 40.90
CA ARG A 293 0.46 14.00 41.46
C ARG A 293 1.57 13.25 42.17
N SER A 294 2.79 13.80 42.17
CA SER A 294 3.82 13.33 43.09
C SER A 294 3.30 13.42 44.54
N VAL A 295 3.57 12.39 45.32
CA VAL A 295 3.21 12.36 46.74
C VAL A 295 3.93 13.44 47.56
N ASP A 296 5.06 13.93 47.08
CA ASP A 296 5.86 14.97 47.76
C ASP A 296 5.53 16.39 47.26
N ASN A 297 5.00 16.53 46.04
CA ASN A 297 4.72 17.84 45.45
C ASN A 297 3.41 17.84 44.62
N PRO A 298 2.34 18.51 45.10
CA PRO A 298 1.05 18.52 44.41
C PRO A 298 1.05 19.34 43.10
N ASN A 299 2.09 20.12 42.83
CA ASN A 299 2.26 20.84 41.56
C ASN A 299 2.95 20.00 40.47
N VAL A 300 3.46 18.81 40.80
CA VAL A 300 4.15 17.92 39.87
C VAL A 300 3.25 16.74 39.54
N TYR A 301 2.90 16.58 38.27
CA TYR A 301 2.14 15.46 37.74
C TYR A 301 3.07 14.51 37.00
N VAL A 302 2.84 13.20 37.12
CA VAL A 302 3.65 12.17 36.46
C VAL A 302 2.73 11.34 35.56
N VAL A 303 3.15 11.11 34.31
CA VAL A 303 2.34 10.41 33.31
C VAL A 303 3.15 9.40 32.50
N GLY A 304 2.47 8.41 31.92
CA GLY A 304 3.13 7.37 31.12
C GLY A 304 4.03 6.45 31.95
N ASP A 305 5.20 6.12 31.41
CA ASP A 305 6.09 5.09 31.97
C ASP A 305 6.73 5.47 33.32
N ASP A 306 6.76 6.77 33.64
CA ASP A 306 7.36 7.29 34.87
C ASP A 306 6.47 7.11 36.10
N ILE A 307 5.18 6.80 35.92
CA ILE A 307 4.23 6.63 37.04
C ILE A 307 4.62 5.42 37.88
N LEU A 308 4.70 5.55 39.19
CA LEU A 308 4.59 4.45 40.15
C LEU A 308 3.30 4.62 40.95
N TYR A 309 2.26 3.88 40.55
CA TYR A 309 0.95 3.89 41.20
C TYR A 309 0.31 2.52 41.09
N THR A 310 -0.23 2.03 42.21
CA THR A 310 -0.99 0.78 42.27
C THR A 310 -2.46 1.15 42.51
N PRO A 311 -3.35 0.96 41.53
CA PRO A 311 -4.76 1.22 41.70
C PRO A 311 -5.36 0.39 42.84
N GLU A 312 -6.40 0.92 43.48
CA GLU A 312 -7.10 0.22 44.55
C GLU A 312 -7.62 -1.15 44.06
N GLY A 313 -7.34 -2.21 44.82
CA GLY A 313 -7.71 -3.59 44.48
C GLY A 313 -6.67 -4.33 43.61
N GLU A 314 -5.67 -3.65 43.07
CA GLU A 314 -4.59 -4.27 42.28
C GLU A 314 -3.37 -4.63 43.13
N LYS A 315 -2.62 -5.65 42.71
CA LYS A 315 -1.39 -6.11 43.40
C LYS A 315 -0.11 -5.49 42.85
N MET A 316 -0.18 -4.95 41.64
CA MET A 316 0.97 -4.47 40.89
C MET A 316 0.72 -3.06 40.39
N PRO A 317 1.78 -2.23 40.29
CA PRO A 317 1.63 -0.90 39.74
C PRO A 317 1.26 -0.99 38.26
N VAL A 318 0.70 0.10 37.76
CA VAL A 318 0.28 0.21 36.36
C VAL A 318 1.41 -0.16 35.38
N PRO A 319 1.11 -0.85 34.28
CA PRO A 319 2.11 -1.29 33.31
C PRO A 319 2.64 -0.12 32.47
N GLN A 320 3.87 -0.26 31.98
CA GLN A 320 4.51 0.67 31.05
C GLN A 320 4.04 0.36 29.62
N LEU A 321 2.89 0.91 29.25
CA LEU A 321 2.21 0.68 27.97
C LEU A 321 1.73 2.01 27.37
N VAL A 322 1.57 2.05 26.05
CA VAL A 322 0.97 3.20 25.36
C VAL A 322 -0.45 3.48 25.88
N GLU A 323 -1.23 2.43 26.13
CA GLU A 323 -2.58 2.59 26.68
C GLU A 323 -2.55 3.28 28.07
N ASN A 324 -1.56 2.96 28.90
CA ASN A 324 -1.32 3.65 30.18
C ASN A 324 -1.00 5.13 29.96
N CYS A 325 -0.18 5.45 28.95
CA CYS A 325 0.09 6.83 28.54
C CYS A 325 -1.19 7.57 28.13
N GLU A 326 -2.05 6.97 27.30
CA GLU A 326 -3.28 7.61 26.83
C GLU A 326 -4.25 7.95 27.97
N GLN A 327 -4.46 6.99 28.87
CA GLN A 327 -5.36 7.12 30.01
C GLN A 327 -4.82 8.12 31.04
N SER A 328 -3.54 8.00 31.43
CA SER A 328 -2.91 8.91 32.41
C SER A 328 -2.88 10.36 31.93
N SER A 329 -2.63 10.61 30.64
CA SER A 329 -2.73 11.97 30.06
C SER A 329 -4.13 12.57 30.15
N GLY A 330 -5.17 11.73 30.08
CA GLY A 330 -6.56 12.17 30.26
C GLY A 330 -6.80 12.74 31.65
N VAL A 331 -6.41 11.96 32.66
CA VAL A 331 -6.58 12.27 34.07
C VAL A 331 -5.70 13.46 34.49
N ALA A 332 -4.40 13.44 34.17
CA ALA A 332 -3.50 14.53 34.51
C ALA A 332 -3.95 15.87 33.90
N ALA A 333 -4.34 15.88 32.61
CA ALA A 333 -4.83 17.11 31.99
C ALA A 333 -6.10 17.65 32.67
N LYS A 334 -7.04 16.78 33.07
CA LYS A 334 -8.24 17.20 33.81
C LYS A 334 -7.88 17.74 35.19
N ASN A 335 -7.02 17.05 35.94
CA ASN A 335 -6.66 17.41 37.30
C ASN A 335 -5.85 18.72 37.34
N ILE A 336 -4.96 18.96 36.37
CA ILE A 336 -4.26 20.24 36.20
C ILE A 336 -5.26 21.37 35.94
N ILE A 337 -6.28 21.15 35.11
CA ILE A 337 -7.31 22.17 34.83
C ILE A 337 -8.09 22.49 36.10
N VAL A 338 -8.54 21.48 36.84
CA VAL A 338 -9.27 21.67 38.11
C VAL A 338 -8.40 22.43 39.12
N ALA A 339 -7.13 22.06 39.25
CA ALA A 339 -6.18 22.76 40.13
C ALA A 339 -5.92 24.21 39.69
N LEU A 340 -5.90 24.47 38.37
CA LEU A 340 -5.66 25.79 37.82
C LEU A 340 -6.89 26.72 37.93
N THR A 341 -8.08 26.21 37.67
CA THR A 341 -9.32 27.02 37.64
C THR A 341 -10.05 27.05 38.98
N GLY A 342 -9.76 26.09 39.88
CA GLY A 342 -10.51 25.88 41.10
C GLY A 342 -11.95 25.40 40.87
N THR A 343 -12.28 24.94 39.66
CA THR A 343 -13.64 24.56 39.28
C THR A 343 -13.72 23.10 38.83
N GLY A 344 -14.73 22.40 39.34
CA GLY A 344 -14.93 20.97 39.11
C GLY A 344 -14.22 20.09 40.14
N GLU A 345 -14.24 18.78 39.89
CA GLU A 345 -13.67 17.77 40.79
C GLU A 345 -12.52 17.03 40.10
N MET A 346 -11.46 16.75 40.87
CA MET A 346 -10.36 15.92 40.40
C MET A 346 -10.84 14.50 40.14
N GLU A 347 -10.25 13.87 39.13
CA GLU A 347 -10.54 12.50 38.74
C GLU A 347 -9.46 11.57 39.27
N GLU A 348 -9.89 10.54 39.99
CA GLU A 348 -9.01 9.45 40.40
C GLU A 348 -8.62 8.58 39.20
N TYR A 349 -7.37 8.14 39.18
CA TYR A 349 -6.82 7.29 38.15
C TYR A 349 -7.21 5.84 38.39
N LYS A 350 -8.22 5.38 37.65
CA LYS A 350 -8.74 4.01 37.66
C LYS A 350 -8.63 3.40 36.25
N PRO A 351 -7.41 3.06 35.80
CA PRO A 351 -7.20 2.60 34.44
C PRO A 351 -7.85 1.25 34.18
N LYS A 352 -8.30 1.05 32.94
CA LYS A 352 -8.86 -0.21 32.46
C LYS A 352 -8.18 -0.57 31.15
N PHE A 353 -7.35 -1.62 31.17
CA PHE A 353 -6.59 -2.04 29.99
C PHE A 353 -7.41 -3.00 29.13
N HIS A 354 -7.33 -2.84 27.82
CA HIS A 354 -8.11 -3.63 26.85
C HIS A 354 -7.37 -4.88 26.33
N GLY A 355 -6.22 -5.19 26.94
CA GLY A 355 -5.40 -6.33 26.60
C GLY A 355 -4.20 -5.94 25.73
N VAL A 356 -3.59 -6.94 25.10
CA VAL A 356 -2.30 -6.78 24.40
C VAL A 356 -2.27 -7.57 23.10
N MET A 357 -1.44 -7.11 22.18
CA MET A 357 -1.24 -7.69 20.86
C MET A 357 0.25 -7.74 20.58
N VAL A 358 0.69 -8.76 19.85
CA VAL A 358 2.10 -8.95 19.48
C VAL A 358 2.16 -9.42 18.04
N CYS A 359 2.88 -8.68 17.20
CA CYS A 359 3.17 -9.15 15.85
C CYS A 359 4.44 -10.02 15.82
N VAL A 360 4.51 -10.91 14.84
CA VAL A 360 5.64 -11.78 14.56
C VAL A 360 5.96 -11.58 13.08
N GLY A 361 6.73 -10.52 12.81
CA GLY A 361 6.88 -9.94 11.48
C GLY A 361 5.60 -9.24 10.99
N GLY A 362 5.58 -8.86 9.71
CA GLY A 362 4.46 -8.11 9.14
C GLY A 362 3.24 -8.96 8.78
N ARG A 363 3.31 -10.31 8.89
CA ARG A 363 2.28 -11.23 8.38
C ARG A 363 1.50 -12.02 9.44
N TYR A 364 1.99 -12.07 10.67
CA TYR A 364 1.40 -12.89 11.73
C TYR A 364 1.35 -12.11 13.03
N GLY A 365 0.34 -12.38 13.85
CA GLY A 365 0.23 -11.77 15.17
C GLY A 365 -0.72 -12.54 16.06
N VAL A 366 -0.63 -12.30 17.35
CA VAL A 366 -1.55 -12.80 18.37
C VAL A 366 -2.09 -11.65 19.18
N ALA A 367 -3.33 -11.79 19.66
CA ALA A 367 -3.96 -10.79 20.49
C ALA A 367 -4.80 -11.47 21.57
N HIS A 368 -4.67 -10.96 22.79
CA HIS A 368 -5.54 -11.26 23.91
C HIS A 368 -6.18 -9.93 24.33
N VAL A 369 -7.38 -9.68 23.81
CA VAL A 369 -8.03 -8.36 23.89
C VAL A 369 -9.48 -8.51 24.32
N GLY A 370 -10.05 -7.43 24.84
CA GLY A 370 -11.42 -7.40 25.33
C GLY A 370 -11.62 -6.36 26.43
N LEU A 371 -12.60 -6.61 27.29
CA LEU A 371 -12.83 -5.81 28.50
C LEU A 371 -12.10 -6.48 29.68
N PRO A 372 -11.77 -5.75 30.77
CA PRO A 372 -11.05 -6.29 31.93
C PRO A 372 -11.60 -7.63 32.46
N ASN A 373 -12.92 -7.84 32.40
CA ASN A 373 -13.57 -9.07 32.87
C ASN A 373 -13.88 -10.09 31.77
N HIS A 374 -13.66 -9.76 30.50
CA HIS A 374 -14.03 -10.57 29.33
C HIS A 374 -12.98 -10.42 28.23
N MET A 375 -11.83 -11.07 28.43
CA MET A 375 -10.75 -11.14 27.43
C MET A 375 -10.88 -12.39 26.56
N PHE A 376 -10.56 -12.26 25.27
CA PHE A 376 -10.60 -13.37 24.33
C PHE A 376 -9.40 -13.34 23.37
N ASN A 377 -9.13 -14.50 22.76
CA ASN A 377 -8.02 -14.68 21.85
C ASN A 377 -8.47 -14.47 20.41
N LEU A 378 -7.83 -13.58 19.67
CA LEU A 378 -8.15 -13.38 18.26
C LEU A 378 -7.37 -14.36 17.35
N PRO A 379 -7.98 -14.80 16.22
CA PRO A 379 -7.25 -15.35 15.08
C PRO A 379 -6.21 -14.34 14.55
N SER A 380 -5.13 -14.83 13.94
CA SER A 380 -4.00 -13.96 13.56
C SER A 380 -4.36 -12.80 12.63
N PHE A 381 -5.24 -13.02 11.65
CA PHE A 381 -5.68 -11.95 10.75
C PHE A 381 -6.39 -10.83 11.53
N LEU A 382 -7.28 -11.20 12.45
CA LEU A 382 -7.99 -10.24 13.30
C LEU A 382 -7.08 -9.59 14.35
N ALA A 383 -6.06 -10.31 14.84
CA ALA A 383 -5.05 -9.75 15.73
C ALA A 383 -4.23 -8.65 15.04
N MET A 384 -3.76 -8.90 13.81
CA MET A 384 -3.06 -7.89 13.00
C MET A 384 -3.98 -6.72 12.65
N PHE A 385 -5.22 -7.00 12.26
CA PHE A 385 -6.21 -5.96 12.02
C PHE A 385 -6.42 -5.09 13.27
N ALA A 386 -6.54 -5.69 14.46
CA ALA A 386 -6.68 -4.97 15.72
C ALA A 386 -5.45 -4.09 16.02
N LYS A 387 -4.21 -4.60 15.81
CA LYS A 387 -2.96 -3.81 15.94
C LYS A 387 -3.07 -2.54 15.11
N HIS A 388 -3.32 -2.67 13.80
CA HIS A 388 -3.35 -1.50 12.93
C HIS A 388 -4.56 -0.59 13.19
N PHE A 389 -5.70 -1.14 13.61
CA PHE A 389 -6.89 -0.35 13.95
C PHE A 389 -6.68 0.51 15.20
N ILE A 390 -6.00 -0.02 16.23
CA ILE A 390 -5.66 0.73 17.43
C ILE A 390 -4.68 1.87 17.12
N ASN A 391 -3.70 1.63 16.25
CA ASN A 391 -2.84 2.71 15.75
C ASN A 391 -3.64 3.80 15.02
N ILE A 392 -4.65 3.44 14.22
CA ILE A 392 -5.55 4.41 13.57
C ILE A 392 -6.31 5.23 14.63
N ILE A 393 -6.83 4.60 15.69
CA ILE A 393 -7.49 5.30 16.80
C ILE A 393 -6.53 6.31 17.45
N TYR A 394 -5.29 5.90 17.70
CA TYR A 394 -4.26 6.80 18.21
C TYR A 394 -4.01 7.98 17.27
N PHE A 395 -3.90 7.75 15.96
CA PHE A 395 -3.67 8.83 14.99
C PHE A 395 -4.84 9.80 14.88
N ILE A 396 -6.09 9.36 15.07
CA ILE A 396 -7.25 10.25 15.20
C ILE A 396 -7.02 11.26 16.33
N GLN A 397 -6.48 10.80 17.46
CA GLN A 397 -6.19 11.65 18.61
C GLN A 397 -5.02 12.61 18.38
N VAL A 398 -4.05 12.28 17.52
CA VAL A 398 -2.80 13.04 17.33
C VAL A 398 -2.79 13.96 16.10
N LEU A 399 -3.06 13.46 14.90
CA LEU A 399 -2.99 14.24 13.65
C LEU A 399 -4.22 14.08 12.74
N GLY A 400 -5.24 13.32 13.18
CA GLY A 400 -6.45 13.10 12.41
C GLY A 400 -6.18 12.41 11.07
N TRP A 401 -6.96 12.77 10.06
CA TRP A 401 -6.96 12.12 8.74
C TRP A 401 -5.60 12.10 8.05
N ASN A 402 -4.79 13.15 8.20
CA ASN A 402 -3.49 13.26 7.53
C ASN A 402 -2.53 12.13 7.91
N LYS A 403 -2.46 11.78 9.21
CA LYS A 403 -1.59 10.69 9.65
C LYS A 403 -2.21 9.32 9.37
N ILE A 404 -3.54 9.19 9.44
CA ILE A 404 -4.24 7.95 9.06
C ILE A 404 -3.93 7.59 7.61
N PHE A 405 -4.05 8.55 6.68
CA PHE A 405 -3.77 8.28 5.27
C PHE A 405 -2.29 7.94 5.02
N SER A 406 -1.36 8.68 5.64
CA SER A 406 0.08 8.36 5.57
C SER A 406 0.37 6.96 6.12
N TYR A 407 -0.19 6.61 7.27
CA TYR A 407 -0.04 5.27 7.87
C TYR A 407 -0.63 4.18 6.99
N MET A 408 -1.84 4.36 6.47
CA MET A 408 -2.47 3.41 5.54
C MET A 408 -1.61 3.17 4.30
N LYS A 409 -1.02 4.24 3.76
CA LYS A 409 -0.08 4.14 2.66
C LYS A 409 1.12 3.27 3.04
N HIS A 410 1.76 3.53 4.18
CA HIS A 410 2.95 2.80 4.60
C HIS A 410 2.68 1.33 4.94
N GLU A 411 1.61 1.03 5.69
CA GLU A 411 1.33 -0.33 6.22
C GLU A 411 0.54 -1.26 5.31
N PHE A 412 -0.25 -0.70 4.37
CA PHE A 412 -1.15 -1.50 3.54
C PHE A 412 -0.85 -1.38 2.05
N PHE A 413 -0.53 -0.17 1.58
CA PHE A 413 -0.42 0.08 0.14
C PHE A 413 1.01 0.01 -0.38
N THR A 414 2.03 0.40 0.39
CA THR A 414 3.41 0.51 -0.12
C THR A 414 4.42 -0.40 0.57
N VAL A 415 3.98 -1.40 1.35
CA VAL A 415 4.89 -2.33 2.03
C VAL A 415 5.70 -3.12 1.01
N ARG A 416 7.00 -3.25 1.26
CA ARG A 416 7.92 -3.93 0.35
C ARG A 416 7.94 -5.45 0.62
N HIS A 417 8.10 -6.24 -0.44
CA HIS A 417 8.29 -7.70 -0.39
C HIS A 417 7.13 -8.47 0.26
N ASP A 418 5.89 -8.01 0.08
CA ASP A 418 4.67 -8.63 0.60
C ASP A 418 4.68 -8.85 2.13
N ARG A 419 5.46 -8.05 2.88
CA ARG A 419 5.59 -8.15 4.34
C ARG A 419 4.42 -7.48 5.07
N SER A 420 3.20 -7.68 4.60
CA SER A 420 1.98 -7.15 5.21
C SER A 420 0.98 -8.29 5.44
N PHE A 421 0.13 -8.16 6.45
CA PHE A 421 -0.86 -9.19 6.79
C PHE A 421 -1.97 -9.29 5.72
N VAL A 422 -2.12 -8.26 4.88
CA VAL A 422 -3.00 -8.28 3.69
C VAL A 422 -2.30 -8.79 2.42
N GLY A 423 -1.03 -9.20 2.54
CA GLY A 423 -0.21 -9.74 1.45
C GLY A 423 0.09 -8.75 0.32
N GLY A 424 0.59 -9.28 -0.80
CA GLY A 424 0.98 -8.48 -1.97
C GLY A 424 -0.17 -8.01 -2.86
N HIS A 425 -1.42 -8.37 -2.55
CA HIS A 425 -2.57 -7.94 -3.34
C HIS A 425 -2.89 -6.46 -3.15
N PHE A 426 -2.72 -5.92 -1.94
CA PHE A 426 -2.91 -4.49 -1.67
C PHE A 426 -1.60 -3.71 -1.64
N SER A 427 -0.49 -4.41 -1.39
CA SER A 427 0.81 -3.81 -1.13
C SER A 427 1.66 -3.69 -2.40
N ASN A 428 1.39 -2.67 -3.22
CA ASN A 428 2.19 -2.32 -4.40
C ASN A 428 2.53 -0.83 -4.43
N LYS A 429 3.76 -0.50 -4.86
CA LYS A 429 4.22 0.91 -5.00
C LYS A 429 3.23 1.80 -5.76
N THR A 430 2.52 1.22 -6.72
CA THR A 430 1.42 1.83 -7.47
C THR A 430 0.14 1.10 -7.10
N PRO A 431 -1.00 1.79 -6.86
CA PRO A 431 -2.27 1.19 -6.47
C PRO A 431 -2.90 0.39 -7.63
N SER A 432 -2.28 -0.72 -8.00
CA SER A 432 -2.67 -1.56 -9.13
C SER A 432 -3.98 -2.30 -8.89
N PHE A 433 -4.53 -2.30 -7.66
CA PHE A 433 -5.89 -2.76 -7.40
C PHE A 433 -6.94 -1.93 -8.17
N LEU A 434 -6.66 -0.66 -8.47
CA LEU A 434 -7.53 0.19 -9.29
C LEU A 434 -7.61 -0.30 -10.74
N LEU A 435 -6.61 -1.06 -11.21
CA LEU A 435 -6.60 -1.65 -12.54
C LEU A 435 -7.47 -2.91 -12.64
N VAL A 436 -7.93 -3.49 -11.54
CA VAL A 436 -8.69 -4.75 -11.56
C VAL A 436 -10.01 -4.60 -12.29
N ALA A 437 -10.75 -3.53 -12.02
CA ALA A 437 -12.01 -3.26 -12.72
C ALA A 437 -11.77 -3.08 -14.23
N LEU A 438 -10.72 -2.35 -14.59
CA LEU A 438 -10.34 -2.11 -15.99
C LEU A 438 -9.89 -3.40 -16.69
N ARG A 439 -9.13 -4.24 -15.99
CA ARG A 439 -8.66 -5.56 -16.46
C ARG A 439 -9.83 -6.51 -16.72
N ILE A 440 -10.75 -6.63 -15.76
CA ILE A 440 -11.94 -7.48 -15.88
C ILE A 440 -12.82 -6.97 -17.02
N TRP A 441 -13.05 -5.66 -17.10
CA TRP A 441 -13.82 -5.07 -18.18
C TRP A 441 -13.21 -5.36 -19.55
N LEU A 442 -11.92 -5.12 -19.75
CA LEU A 442 -11.25 -5.37 -21.03
C LEU A 442 -11.35 -6.85 -21.41
N GLY A 443 -11.18 -7.75 -20.42
CA GLY A 443 -11.34 -9.17 -20.63
C GLY A 443 -12.78 -9.58 -21.00
N MET A 444 -13.79 -8.98 -20.39
CA MET A 444 -15.20 -9.21 -20.74
C MET A 444 -15.51 -8.78 -22.17
N VAL A 445 -14.95 -7.67 -22.66
CA VAL A 445 -15.14 -7.24 -24.05
C VAL A 445 -14.55 -8.25 -25.02
N TRP A 446 -13.31 -8.69 -24.82
CA TRP A 446 -12.71 -9.70 -25.70
C TRP A 446 -13.44 -11.03 -25.69
N LEU A 447 -13.89 -11.45 -24.51
CA LEU A 447 -14.70 -12.65 -24.38
C LEU A 447 -16.02 -12.51 -25.13
N TYR A 448 -16.68 -11.36 -25.00
CA TYR A 448 -17.93 -11.06 -25.70
C TYR A 448 -17.73 -11.07 -27.22
N GLU A 449 -16.75 -10.35 -27.75
CA GLU A 449 -16.44 -10.30 -29.18
C GLU A 449 -16.17 -11.69 -29.76
N GLY A 450 -15.34 -12.49 -29.07
CA GLY A 450 -15.05 -13.86 -29.50
C GLY A 450 -16.28 -14.77 -29.49
N VAL A 451 -17.11 -14.70 -28.44
CA VAL A 451 -18.35 -15.49 -28.34
C VAL A 451 -19.35 -15.08 -29.42
N MET A 452 -19.52 -13.78 -29.67
CA MET A 452 -20.43 -13.29 -30.70
C MET A 452 -20.03 -13.76 -32.10
N LYS A 453 -18.72 -13.80 -32.41
CA LYS A 453 -18.24 -14.35 -33.68
C LYS A 453 -18.51 -15.85 -33.84
N ILE A 454 -18.49 -16.62 -32.75
CA ILE A 454 -18.95 -18.02 -32.78
C ILE A 454 -20.43 -18.09 -33.16
N VAL A 455 -21.26 -17.26 -32.52
CA VAL A 455 -22.71 -17.19 -32.78
C VAL A 455 -23.00 -16.76 -34.22
N GLU A 456 -22.21 -15.83 -34.77
CA GLU A 456 -22.28 -15.38 -36.16
C GLU A 456 -21.75 -16.41 -37.18
N GLY A 457 -21.29 -17.58 -36.72
CA GLY A 457 -20.89 -18.68 -37.60
C GLY A 457 -19.47 -18.57 -38.17
N TRP A 458 -18.56 -17.84 -37.52
CA TRP A 458 -17.15 -17.71 -37.93
C TRP A 458 -16.38 -19.05 -37.88
N PHE A 459 -16.93 -20.11 -37.29
CA PHE A 459 -16.30 -21.45 -37.30
C PHE A 459 -16.75 -22.29 -38.50
N ILE A 460 -17.83 -21.89 -39.16
CA ILE A 460 -18.54 -22.72 -40.14
C ILE A 460 -18.33 -22.19 -41.56
N SER A 461 -18.32 -20.87 -41.74
CA SER A 461 -18.25 -20.23 -43.06
C SER A 461 -17.22 -19.10 -43.11
N PRO A 462 -16.53 -18.85 -44.25
CA PRO A 462 -15.56 -17.76 -44.36
C PRO A 462 -16.24 -16.38 -44.31
N GLN A 463 -16.03 -15.61 -43.24
CA GLN A 463 -16.70 -14.32 -43.00
C GLN A 463 -15.81 -13.09 -43.31
N LEU A 464 -14.48 -13.27 -43.32
CA LEU A 464 -13.52 -12.17 -43.48
C LEU A 464 -13.69 -11.34 -44.78
N THR A 465 -14.15 -11.94 -45.87
CA THR A 465 -14.41 -11.24 -47.14
C THR A 465 -15.50 -10.18 -47.00
N GLY A 466 -16.62 -10.55 -46.35
CA GLY A 466 -17.71 -9.61 -46.05
C GLY A 466 -17.29 -8.57 -45.02
N PHE A 467 -16.55 -9.00 -44.00
CA PHE A 467 -16.07 -8.15 -42.91
C PHE A 467 -15.12 -7.03 -43.40
N PHE A 468 -14.04 -7.36 -44.12
CA PHE A 468 -13.10 -6.36 -44.65
C PHE A 468 -13.68 -5.58 -45.83
N GLY A 469 -14.47 -6.24 -46.68
CA GLY A 469 -15.13 -5.61 -47.83
C GLY A 469 -16.14 -4.55 -47.42
N GLY A 470 -16.97 -4.85 -46.42
CA GLY A 470 -17.97 -3.91 -45.87
C GLY A 470 -17.32 -2.66 -45.28
N ALA A 471 -16.30 -2.82 -44.44
CA ALA A 471 -15.57 -1.69 -43.86
C ALA A 471 -14.91 -0.83 -44.94
N THR A 472 -14.22 -1.46 -45.91
CA THR A 472 -13.57 -0.74 -47.02
C THR A 472 -14.58 0.04 -47.86
N THR A 473 -15.73 -0.56 -48.14
CA THR A 473 -16.82 0.08 -48.90
C THR A 473 -17.37 1.28 -48.13
N TRP A 474 -17.61 1.13 -46.83
CA TRP A 474 -18.12 2.20 -45.97
C TRP A 474 -17.17 3.41 -45.93
N TYR A 475 -15.87 3.20 -45.70
CA TYR A 475 -14.88 4.27 -45.75
C TYR A 475 -14.80 4.92 -47.13
N ASN A 476 -14.82 4.14 -48.21
CA ASN A 476 -14.75 4.67 -49.57
C ASN A 476 -15.98 5.51 -49.94
N THR A 477 -17.17 5.15 -49.48
CA THR A 477 -18.38 5.95 -49.69
C THR A 477 -18.25 7.34 -49.06
N ILE A 478 -17.68 7.43 -47.85
CA ILE A 478 -17.48 8.71 -47.16
C ILE A 478 -16.35 9.52 -47.83
N LEU A 479 -15.23 8.88 -48.16
CA LEU A 479 -14.08 9.51 -48.80
C LEU A 479 -14.41 10.04 -50.20
N ASN A 480 -15.16 9.28 -51.00
CA ASN A 480 -15.56 9.66 -52.35
C ASN A 480 -16.75 10.63 -52.35
N GLY A 481 -17.64 10.55 -51.35
CA GLY A 481 -18.72 11.53 -51.14
C GLY A 481 -18.18 12.92 -50.79
N ALA A 482 -17.06 13.00 -50.05
CA ALA A 482 -16.38 14.26 -49.77
C ALA A 482 -15.69 14.88 -51.00
N ALA A 483 -15.31 14.07 -51.99
CA ALA A 483 -14.71 14.56 -53.25
C ALA A 483 -15.72 15.28 -54.18
N ALA A 484 -17.03 15.09 -53.97
CA ALA A 484 -18.09 15.77 -54.71
C ALA A 484 -18.54 17.11 -54.09
N GLY A 485 -18.01 17.49 -52.92
CA GLY A 485 -18.47 18.65 -52.14
C GLY A 485 -17.76 19.97 -52.40
N GLY A 486 -17.01 20.11 -53.50
CA GLY A 486 -16.08 21.24 -53.67
C GLY A 486 -15.89 21.76 -55.08
N THR A 487 -16.95 21.86 -55.90
CA THR A 487 -17.05 22.78 -57.05
C THR A 487 -18.40 22.58 -57.75
N THR A 488 -19.24 23.61 -57.83
CA THR A 488 -20.20 23.77 -58.93
C THR A 488 -19.40 24.09 -60.21
N PRO A 489 -19.67 23.43 -61.35
CA PRO A 489 -20.63 24.01 -62.29
C PRO A 489 -21.48 23.02 -63.14
N ASP A 490 -22.57 23.60 -63.62
CA ASP A 490 -23.43 23.29 -64.77
C ASP A 490 -24.04 21.90 -64.99
N ALA A 491 -25.38 21.93 -64.97
CA ALA A 491 -26.25 20.97 -65.58
C ALA A 491 -26.01 20.92 -67.10
N THR A 492 -25.43 19.84 -67.59
CA THR A 492 -25.90 19.08 -68.77
C THR A 492 -24.93 17.92 -69.02
N SER A 493 -25.49 16.78 -69.43
CA SER A 493 -24.79 15.59 -69.95
C SER A 493 -24.00 14.72 -68.94
N SER A 494 -24.69 13.80 -68.28
CA SER A 494 -24.25 12.39 -68.11
C SER A 494 -25.27 11.54 -67.34
N ALA A 495 -26.56 11.79 -67.58
CA ALA A 495 -27.66 11.03 -66.96
C ALA A 495 -27.97 9.69 -67.66
N THR A 496 -27.03 9.07 -68.39
CA THR A 496 -27.39 7.98 -69.33
C THR A 496 -26.65 6.65 -69.21
N THR A 497 -25.77 6.41 -68.25
CA THR A 497 -25.03 5.12 -68.20
C THR A 497 -24.87 4.43 -66.85
N THR A 498 -25.52 4.90 -65.78
CA THR A 498 -25.45 4.23 -64.45
C THR A 498 -26.81 3.81 -63.90
N ALA A 499 -27.87 3.89 -64.71
CA ALA A 499 -29.19 3.36 -64.37
C ALA A 499 -29.41 1.91 -64.84
N ALA A 500 -28.53 1.36 -65.68
CA ALA A 500 -28.77 0.08 -66.35
C ALA A 500 -28.33 -1.17 -65.57
N THR A 501 -27.47 -1.06 -64.54
CA THR A 501 -26.93 -2.23 -63.83
C THR A 501 -27.54 -2.45 -62.43
N GLY A 502 -28.16 -1.41 -61.85
CA GLY A 502 -28.83 -1.50 -60.55
C GLY A 502 -30.26 -2.08 -60.62
N ALA A 503 -30.92 -1.97 -61.77
CA ALA A 503 -32.29 -2.46 -61.95
C ALA A 503 -32.39 -3.99 -62.14
N VAL A 504 -31.30 -4.65 -62.55
CA VAL A 504 -31.29 -6.10 -62.84
C VAL A 504 -31.31 -6.96 -61.58
N ASN A 505 -30.82 -6.45 -60.44
CA ASN A 505 -30.81 -7.21 -59.17
C ASN A 505 -32.11 -7.07 -58.35
N VAL A 506 -32.98 -6.11 -58.68
CA VAL A 506 -34.27 -5.94 -57.99
C VAL A 506 -35.37 -6.78 -58.65
N VAL A 507 -35.27 -7.05 -59.96
CA VAL A 507 -36.30 -7.79 -60.71
C VAL A 507 -36.28 -9.30 -60.41
N ASN A 508 -35.16 -9.87 -59.97
CA ASN A 508 -35.12 -11.29 -59.55
C ASN A 508 -35.66 -11.54 -58.14
N ALA A 509 -36.00 -10.50 -57.37
CA ALA A 509 -36.54 -10.64 -56.01
C ALA A 509 -38.09 -10.54 -55.95
N VAL A 510 -38.79 -10.33 -57.06
CA VAL A 510 -40.25 -10.11 -57.07
C VAL A 510 -41.00 -11.05 -58.04
N ALA A 511 -40.48 -12.26 -58.24
CA ALA A 511 -41.24 -13.36 -58.85
C ALA A 511 -41.83 -14.25 -57.74
N GLY A 512 -42.86 -13.75 -57.06
CA GLY A 512 -43.63 -14.50 -56.08
C GLY A 512 -44.84 -13.70 -55.57
N ALA A 513 -46.02 -14.04 -56.10
CA ALA A 513 -47.37 -13.50 -55.84
C ALA A 513 -47.72 -12.18 -56.58
N ALA A 514 -48.41 -12.26 -57.73
CA ALA A 514 -49.88 -12.17 -57.92
C ALA A 514 -50.43 -10.74 -57.67
N SER A 515 -51.37 -10.15 -58.40
CA SER A 515 -52.07 -10.35 -59.69
C SER A 515 -52.98 -9.10 -59.86
N VAL A 516 -53.40 -8.79 -61.09
CA VAL A 516 -54.53 -7.91 -61.48
C VAL A 516 -54.23 -6.43 -61.79
N ALA A 517 -54.41 -6.10 -63.09
CA ALA A 517 -54.87 -4.86 -63.75
C ALA A 517 -54.66 -3.51 -63.01
N VAL A 518 -53.89 -2.55 -63.53
CA VAL A 518 -54.14 -1.71 -64.73
C VAL A 518 -55.58 -1.16 -64.79
N ASP A 519 -55.81 -0.05 -64.09
CA ASP A 519 -56.28 1.22 -64.67
C ASP A 519 -56.76 2.16 -63.56
N ALA A 520 -55.81 2.88 -62.98
CA ALA A 520 -56.06 4.12 -62.25
C ALA A 520 -54.84 5.05 -62.40
N ILE A 521 -54.34 5.16 -63.63
CA ILE A 521 -53.38 6.18 -64.06
C ILE A 521 -54.19 7.36 -64.59
N SER A 522 -54.44 8.36 -63.76
CA SER A 522 -54.72 9.75 -64.20
C SER A 522 -54.94 10.76 -63.06
N SER A 523 -55.07 10.33 -61.79
CA SER A 523 -55.21 11.26 -60.64
C SER A 523 -54.11 11.16 -59.58
N ALA A 524 -53.15 10.25 -59.74
CA ALA A 524 -52.00 10.09 -58.83
C ALA A 524 -50.68 10.70 -59.36
N THR A 525 -50.73 11.41 -60.48
CA THR A 525 -49.55 11.93 -61.19
C THR A 525 -49.12 13.34 -60.75
N SER A 526 -49.88 14.02 -59.89
CA SER A 526 -49.49 15.30 -59.27
C SER A 526 -48.98 15.16 -57.83
N GLY A 527 -49.43 14.15 -57.08
CA GLY A 527 -48.95 13.89 -55.70
C GLY A 527 -47.63 13.10 -55.63
N ALA A 528 -47.32 12.29 -56.64
CA ALA A 528 -46.10 11.49 -56.68
C ALA A 528 -44.84 12.30 -57.07
N ALA A 529 -45.01 13.46 -57.73
CA ALA A 529 -43.89 14.34 -58.08
C ALA A 529 -43.35 15.09 -56.84
N ASP A 530 -44.23 15.53 -55.95
CA ASP A 530 -43.84 16.18 -54.68
C ASP A 530 -43.33 15.17 -53.64
N ALA A 531 -43.86 13.94 -53.64
CA ALA A 531 -43.34 12.86 -52.78
C ALA A 531 -41.98 12.31 -53.26
N ALA A 532 -41.73 12.26 -54.58
CA ALA A 532 -40.41 11.92 -55.12
C ALA A 532 -39.38 13.05 -54.91
N GLY A 533 -39.81 14.32 -54.97
CA GLY A 533 -38.96 15.46 -54.63
C GLY A 533 -38.56 15.49 -53.14
N GLN A 534 -39.46 15.12 -52.23
CA GLN A 534 -39.17 15.04 -50.79
C GLN A 534 -38.44 13.75 -50.38
N ALA A 535 -38.64 12.63 -51.08
CA ALA A 535 -37.84 11.41 -50.88
C ALA A 535 -36.40 11.55 -51.43
N ALA A 536 -36.20 12.31 -52.52
CA ALA A 536 -34.87 12.66 -53.01
C ALA A 536 -34.16 13.66 -52.07
N GLY A 537 -34.91 14.56 -51.42
CA GLY A 537 -34.39 15.45 -50.37
C GLY A 537 -34.02 14.74 -49.06
N ALA A 538 -34.71 13.65 -48.72
CA ALA A 538 -34.41 12.86 -47.52
C ALA A 538 -33.28 11.83 -47.70
N ALA A 539 -33.02 11.36 -48.92
CA ALA A 539 -31.88 10.50 -49.24
C ALA A 539 -30.54 11.25 -49.35
N ALA A 540 -30.56 12.59 -49.39
CA ALA A 540 -29.37 13.44 -49.43
C ALA A 540 -28.84 13.87 -48.05
N ALA A 541 -29.43 13.38 -46.94
CA ALA A 541 -29.21 13.92 -45.59
C ALA A 541 -28.39 13.02 -44.63
N ALA A 542 -27.52 12.15 -45.15
CA ALA A 542 -26.51 11.45 -44.33
C ALA A 542 -25.22 11.19 -45.12
N VAL A 543 -24.65 12.23 -45.71
CA VAL A 543 -23.28 12.14 -46.23
C VAL A 543 -22.33 12.22 -45.04
N GLY A 544 -21.67 11.11 -44.72
CA GLY A 544 -20.60 11.10 -43.71
C GLY A 544 -19.52 12.13 -44.05
N GLN A 545 -18.83 12.65 -43.03
CA GLN A 545 -17.87 13.72 -43.19
C GLN A 545 -16.44 13.21 -43.00
N VAL A 546 -15.51 13.60 -43.88
CA VAL A 546 -14.08 13.36 -43.69
C VAL A 546 -13.51 14.43 -42.77
N LEU A 547 -12.88 14.02 -41.69
CA LEU A 547 -12.29 14.91 -40.69
C LEU A 547 -10.77 15.03 -40.87
N MET A 548 -10.10 13.90 -41.13
CA MET A 548 -8.68 13.87 -41.50
C MET A 548 -8.45 12.80 -42.56
N ASN A 549 -7.67 13.13 -43.58
CA ASN A 549 -7.22 12.19 -44.59
C ASN A 549 -5.85 12.64 -45.10
N PHE A 550 -4.78 12.11 -44.50
CA PHE A 550 -3.41 12.45 -44.92
C PHE A 550 -2.58 11.19 -45.18
N SER A 551 -1.78 11.23 -46.23
CA SER A 551 -0.83 10.18 -46.57
C SER A 551 0.58 10.60 -46.16
N PHE A 552 1.31 9.68 -45.51
CA PHE A 552 2.69 9.91 -45.13
C PHE A 552 3.62 9.12 -46.03
N LEU A 553 4.23 9.79 -47.01
CA LEU A 553 5.27 9.24 -47.91
C LEU A 553 4.87 7.92 -48.60
N GLY A 554 3.57 7.64 -48.75
CA GLY A 554 3.05 6.37 -49.28
C GLY A 554 3.25 5.15 -48.37
N TRP A 555 3.74 5.33 -47.15
CA TRP A 555 3.95 4.25 -46.19
C TRP A 555 2.69 3.88 -45.42
N PHE A 556 1.86 4.87 -45.11
CA PHE A 556 0.54 4.69 -44.51
C PHE A 556 -0.32 5.94 -44.72
N GLN A 557 -1.63 5.78 -44.64
CA GLN A 557 -2.62 6.84 -44.76
C GLN A 557 -3.51 6.86 -43.51
N VAL A 558 -3.59 8.03 -42.86
CA VAL A 558 -4.40 8.25 -41.67
C VAL A 558 -5.75 8.78 -42.10
N ILE A 559 -6.81 8.03 -41.77
CA ILE A 559 -8.18 8.31 -42.17
C ILE A 559 -9.03 8.45 -40.91
N PHE A 560 -9.66 9.60 -40.72
CA PHE A 560 -10.62 9.86 -39.66
C PHE A 560 -11.90 10.42 -40.24
N VAL A 561 -13.00 9.72 -40.02
CA VAL A 561 -14.30 10.03 -40.64
C VAL A 561 -15.41 10.01 -39.61
N SER A 562 -16.49 10.74 -39.90
CA SER A 562 -17.77 10.58 -39.23
C SER A 562 -18.78 9.93 -40.17
N GLY A 563 -19.53 8.94 -39.67
CA GLY A 563 -20.65 8.32 -40.37
C GLY A 563 -21.87 9.24 -40.53
N LYS A 564 -21.87 10.40 -39.88
CA LYS A 564 -22.93 11.42 -39.95
C LYS A 564 -22.32 12.81 -40.08
N GLU A 565 -23.17 13.81 -40.31
CA GLU A 565 -22.81 15.22 -40.17
C GLU A 565 -22.22 15.49 -38.78
N LEU A 566 -21.09 16.20 -38.69
CA LEU A 566 -20.34 16.35 -37.43
C LEU A 566 -21.20 16.94 -36.30
N ALA A 567 -22.11 17.87 -36.62
CA ALA A 567 -23.02 18.48 -35.64
C ALA A 567 -24.01 17.49 -34.99
N LYS A 568 -24.26 16.34 -35.61
CA LYS A 568 -25.17 15.28 -35.13
C LYS A 568 -24.43 13.99 -34.75
N SER A 569 -23.11 14.01 -34.84
CA SER A 569 -22.26 12.83 -34.64
C SER A 569 -21.96 12.60 -33.17
N THR A 570 -22.00 11.34 -32.75
CA THR A 570 -21.54 10.89 -31.43
C THR A 570 -20.20 10.16 -31.54
N LEU A 571 -19.59 9.78 -30.42
CA LEU A 571 -18.36 8.97 -30.42
C LEU A 571 -18.52 7.62 -31.15
N ASN A 572 -19.75 7.10 -31.27
CA ASN A 572 -20.03 5.86 -32.00
C ASN A 572 -20.02 6.06 -33.52
N ASP A 573 -20.21 7.29 -33.99
CA ASP A 573 -20.25 7.62 -35.42
C ASP A 573 -18.86 8.01 -35.96
N LEU A 574 -17.91 8.32 -35.06
CA LEU A 574 -16.53 8.68 -35.40
C LEU A 574 -15.67 7.42 -35.52
N ALA A 575 -14.98 7.25 -36.65
CA ALA A 575 -14.13 6.09 -36.90
C ALA A 575 -12.75 6.49 -37.43
N PHE A 576 -11.71 5.84 -36.91
CA PHE A 576 -10.32 6.06 -37.28
C PHE A 576 -9.74 4.79 -37.90
N LYS A 577 -9.01 4.96 -39.01
CA LYS A 577 -8.32 3.89 -39.72
C LYS A 577 -6.91 4.33 -40.09
N LEU A 578 -5.93 3.43 -39.92
CA LEU A 578 -4.57 3.60 -40.39
C LEU A 578 -4.33 2.67 -41.58
N ASP A 579 -4.57 3.15 -42.79
CA ASP A 579 -4.44 2.34 -43.99
C ASP A 579 -2.95 2.11 -44.32
N VAL A 580 -2.50 0.86 -44.16
CA VAL A 580 -1.10 0.46 -44.40
C VAL A 580 -1.05 -0.41 -45.67
N PRO A 581 -0.42 0.04 -46.76
CA PRO A 581 -0.36 -0.70 -48.02
C PRO A 581 0.19 -2.14 -47.89
N LEU A 582 1.18 -2.34 -47.02
CA LEU A 582 1.74 -3.66 -46.73
C LEU A 582 0.70 -4.61 -46.11
N MET A 583 -0.11 -4.11 -45.18
CA MET A 583 -1.18 -4.89 -44.54
C MET A 583 -2.29 -5.21 -45.55
N ASN A 584 -2.66 -4.24 -46.39
CA ASN A 584 -3.63 -4.43 -47.45
C ASN A 584 -3.17 -5.48 -48.48
N TRP A 585 -1.89 -5.47 -48.85
CA TRP A 585 -1.30 -6.49 -49.71
C TRP A 585 -1.35 -7.87 -49.05
N PHE A 586 -0.98 -7.97 -47.77
CA PHE A 586 -1.01 -9.22 -47.01
C PHE A 586 -2.42 -9.83 -46.98
N VAL A 587 -3.43 -9.03 -46.63
CA VAL A 587 -4.83 -9.47 -46.57
C VAL A 587 -5.34 -9.90 -47.95
N LYS A 588 -5.10 -9.09 -48.99
CA LYS A 588 -5.60 -9.36 -50.36
C LYS A 588 -4.88 -10.51 -51.07
N THR A 589 -3.62 -10.78 -50.73
CA THR A 589 -2.79 -11.77 -51.44
C THR A 589 -2.75 -13.11 -50.72
N LEU A 590 -2.68 -13.12 -49.39
CA LEU A 590 -2.49 -14.35 -48.62
C LEU A 590 -3.75 -14.85 -47.94
N ILE A 591 -4.63 -13.95 -47.46
CA ILE A 591 -5.80 -14.34 -46.65
C ILE A 591 -7.04 -14.54 -47.52
N LEU A 592 -7.48 -13.51 -48.24
CA LEU A 592 -8.74 -13.51 -48.98
C LEU A 592 -8.82 -14.50 -50.17
N PRO A 593 -7.73 -14.78 -50.92
CA PRO A 593 -7.81 -15.69 -52.07
C PRO A 593 -7.97 -17.17 -51.72
N ASN A 594 -7.67 -17.56 -50.47
CA ASN A 594 -7.67 -18.97 -50.06
C ASN A 594 -8.68 -19.21 -48.92
N PRO A 595 -9.83 -19.84 -49.20
CA PRO A 595 -10.87 -20.10 -48.20
C PRO A 595 -10.38 -20.90 -46.99
N LYS A 596 -9.38 -21.78 -47.14
CA LYS A 596 -8.80 -22.55 -46.03
C LYS A 596 -7.97 -21.66 -45.11
N VAL A 597 -7.19 -20.74 -45.69
CA VAL A 597 -6.39 -19.77 -44.93
C VAL A 597 -7.32 -18.77 -44.23
N GLN A 598 -8.38 -18.34 -44.91
CA GLN A 598 -9.42 -17.48 -44.33
C GLN A 598 -10.09 -18.13 -43.11
N LEU A 599 -10.52 -19.39 -43.24
CA LEU A 599 -11.13 -20.14 -42.14
C LEU A 599 -10.16 -20.37 -40.98
N PHE A 600 -8.89 -20.69 -41.27
CA PHE A 600 -7.86 -20.84 -40.23
C PHE A 600 -7.62 -19.52 -39.46
N MET A 601 -7.43 -18.41 -40.19
CA MET A 601 -7.14 -17.11 -39.58
C MET A 601 -8.31 -16.59 -38.72
N GLN A 602 -9.55 -16.75 -39.19
CA GLN A 602 -10.71 -16.29 -38.43
C GLN A 602 -10.95 -17.13 -37.17
N ILE A 603 -10.77 -18.47 -37.24
CA ILE A 603 -10.82 -19.34 -36.05
C ILE A 603 -9.72 -18.95 -35.07
N PHE A 604 -8.49 -18.71 -35.56
CA PHE A 604 -7.38 -18.28 -34.72
C PHE A 604 -7.68 -16.96 -33.99
N ILE A 605 -8.22 -15.95 -34.69
CA ILE A 605 -8.61 -14.66 -34.08
C ILE A 605 -9.65 -14.89 -32.99
N VAL A 606 -10.73 -15.64 -33.27
CA VAL A 606 -11.80 -15.88 -32.29
C VAL A 606 -11.29 -16.62 -31.06
N VAL A 607 -10.45 -17.65 -31.24
CA VAL A 607 -9.80 -18.36 -30.13
C VAL A 607 -8.89 -17.42 -29.35
N ALA A 608 -8.11 -16.58 -30.02
CA ALA A 608 -7.25 -15.60 -29.36
C ALA A 608 -8.06 -14.60 -28.53
N GLU A 609 -9.18 -14.08 -29.05
CA GLU A 609 -10.07 -13.15 -28.33
C GLU A 609 -10.65 -13.78 -27.06
N ILE A 610 -11.13 -15.02 -27.14
CA ILE A 610 -11.65 -15.75 -25.98
C ILE A 610 -10.54 -16.01 -24.95
N LEU A 611 -9.36 -16.48 -25.39
CA LEU A 611 -8.24 -16.76 -24.50
C LEU A 611 -7.71 -15.50 -23.82
N ILE A 612 -7.56 -14.41 -24.57
CA ILE A 612 -7.20 -13.08 -24.03
C ILE A 612 -8.25 -12.64 -23.01
N GLY A 613 -9.54 -12.77 -23.35
CA GLY A 613 -10.65 -12.39 -22.48
C GLY A 613 -10.63 -13.12 -21.14
N LEU A 614 -10.59 -14.45 -21.17
CA LEU A 614 -10.53 -15.30 -19.97
C LEU A 614 -9.25 -15.06 -19.15
N SER A 615 -8.12 -14.91 -19.83
CA SER A 615 -6.82 -14.60 -19.21
C SER A 615 -6.83 -13.27 -18.46
N LEU A 616 -7.39 -12.21 -19.05
CA LEU A 616 -7.50 -10.91 -18.41
C LEU A 616 -8.48 -10.95 -17.23
N ILE A 617 -9.64 -11.60 -17.37
CA ILE A 617 -10.61 -11.76 -16.26
C ILE A 617 -9.95 -12.47 -15.07
N GLY A 618 -9.33 -13.63 -15.33
CA GLY A 618 -8.63 -14.41 -14.30
C GLY A 618 -7.32 -13.78 -13.81
N GLY A 619 -6.79 -12.78 -14.51
CA GLY A 619 -5.49 -12.18 -14.24
C GLY A 619 -4.32 -13.16 -14.37
N LEU A 620 -4.36 -14.07 -15.35
CA LEU A 620 -3.32 -15.06 -15.65
C LEU A 620 -2.62 -14.68 -16.94
N PHE A 621 -1.30 -14.49 -16.97
CA PHE A 621 -0.52 -13.99 -18.10
C PHE A 621 -0.99 -12.61 -18.59
N THR A 622 -1.35 -11.74 -17.65
CA THR A 622 -1.99 -10.45 -17.94
C THR A 622 -1.14 -9.59 -18.88
N THR A 623 0.17 -9.52 -18.68
CA THR A 623 1.09 -8.76 -19.56
C THR A 623 1.08 -9.30 -20.99
N LEU A 624 1.09 -10.62 -21.17
CA LEU A 624 1.06 -11.24 -22.49
C LEU A 624 -0.29 -10.96 -23.17
N SER A 625 -1.39 -11.14 -22.45
CA SER A 625 -2.74 -10.96 -22.99
C SER A 625 -3.07 -9.50 -23.28
N SER A 626 -2.62 -8.55 -22.47
CA SER A 626 -2.67 -7.12 -22.78
C SER A 626 -1.83 -6.77 -24.00
N GLY A 627 -0.63 -7.36 -24.15
CA GLY A 627 0.19 -7.19 -25.34
C GLY A 627 -0.48 -7.73 -26.61
N LEU A 628 -1.03 -8.95 -26.56
CA LEU A 628 -1.80 -9.54 -27.66
C LEU A 628 -3.07 -8.73 -27.97
N SER A 629 -3.73 -8.20 -26.95
CA SER A 629 -4.86 -7.28 -27.11
C SER A 629 -4.47 -6.03 -27.90
N LEU A 630 -3.30 -5.43 -27.62
CA LEU A 630 -2.81 -4.29 -28.41
C LEU A 630 -2.53 -4.68 -29.86
N VAL A 631 -1.94 -5.86 -30.09
CA VAL A 631 -1.71 -6.37 -31.45
C VAL A 631 -3.02 -6.52 -32.22
N LEU A 632 -4.06 -7.10 -31.61
CA LEU A 632 -5.37 -7.23 -32.24
C LEU A 632 -6.02 -5.87 -32.52
N GLN A 633 -5.91 -4.92 -31.60
CA GLN A 633 -6.47 -3.57 -31.81
C GLN A 633 -5.74 -2.82 -32.92
N VAL A 634 -4.41 -2.91 -32.98
CA VAL A 634 -3.63 -2.35 -34.10
C VAL A 634 -4.02 -3.00 -35.41
N MET A 635 -4.21 -4.33 -35.42
CA MET A 635 -4.72 -5.03 -36.60
C MET A 635 -6.06 -4.44 -37.06
N PHE A 636 -7.04 -4.28 -36.16
CA PHE A 636 -8.34 -3.69 -36.51
C PHE A 636 -8.24 -2.25 -37.01
N VAL A 637 -7.42 -1.41 -36.34
CA VAL A 637 -7.15 -0.04 -36.80
C VAL A 637 -6.58 -0.03 -38.21
N CYS A 638 -5.72 -0.99 -38.55
CA CYS A 638 -5.11 -1.08 -39.88
C CYS A 638 -6.02 -1.68 -40.96
N THR A 639 -6.96 -2.56 -40.60
CA THR A 639 -7.82 -3.25 -41.56
C THR A 639 -9.19 -2.60 -41.71
N THR A 640 -10.01 -2.67 -40.66
CA THR A 640 -11.41 -2.26 -40.65
C THR A 640 -11.62 -0.84 -40.11
N GLY A 641 -10.59 -0.26 -39.48
CA GLY A 641 -10.74 0.89 -38.62
C GLY A 641 -11.34 0.50 -37.26
N LEU A 642 -11.28 1.44 -36.33
CA LEU A 642 -11.94 1.37 -35.02
C LEU A 642 -12.79 2.61 -34.80
N TYR A 643 -13.96 2.43 -34.19
CA TYR A 643 -14.79 3.53 -33.74
C TYR A 643 -14.17 4.18 -32.50
N LEU A 644 -14.31 5.50 -32.36
CA LEU A 644 -13.67 6.26 -31.28
C LEU A 644 -14.19 5.84 -29.89
N ASN A 645 -15.42 5.33 -29.80
CA ASN A 645 -15.98 4.72 -28.60
C ASN A 645 -15.27 3.42 -28.15
N THR A 646 -14.47 2.78 -29.02
CA THR A 646 -13.66 1.57 -28.71
C THR A 646 -12.18 1.88 -28.53
N PHE A 647 -11.72 3.06 -28.93
CA PHE A 647 -10.30 3.48 -28.84
C PHE A 647 -9.74 3.41 -27.42
N TRP A 648 -10.58 3.60 -26.42
CA TRP A 648 -10.15 3.53 -25.03
C TRP A 648 -9.69 2.13 -24.61
N MET A 649 -10.08 1.07 -25.33
CA MET A 649 -9.55 -0.27 -25.15
C MET A 649 -8.03 -0.32 -25.36
N ILE A 650 -7.47 0.59 -26.18
CA ILE A 650 -6.02 0.67 -26.40
C ILE A 650 -5.36 1.18 -25.12
N PHE A 651 -5.90 2.25 -24.56
CA PHE A 651 -5.41 2.81 -23.29
C PHE A 651 -5.62 1.83 -22.12
N ALA A 652 -6.74 1.09 -22.12
CA ALA A 652 -6.97 0.03 -21.14
C ALA A 652 -5.94 -1.10 -21.25
N ALA A 653 -5.65 -1.57 -22.46
CA ALA A 653 -4.65 -2.59 -22.70
C ALA A 653 -3.23 -2.12 -22.31
N ILE A 654 -2.87 -0.87 -22.60
CA ILE A 654 -1.61 -0.24 -22.15
C ILE A 654 -1.56 -0.17 -20.62
N ALA A 655 -2.62 0.32 -19.96
CA ALA A 655 -2.65 0.50 -18.51
C ALA A 655 -2.53 -0.83 -17.75
N VAL A 656 -3.13 -1.90 -18.28
CA VAL A 656 -3.14 -3.23 -17.66
C VAL A 656 -1.87 -4.04 -17.98
N LEU A 657 -1.08 -3.61 -18.96
CA LEU A 657 0.12 -4.32 -19.46
C LEU A 657 1.13 -4.63 -18.35
N ILE A 658 1.31 -3.73 -17.38
CA ILE A 658 2.29 -3.88 -16.30
C ILE A 658 1.56 -3.94 -14.94
N GLY A 659 1.69 -5.07 -14.25
CA GLY A 659 1.25 -5.20 -12.85
C GLY A 659 -0.25 -5.45 -12.63
N GLY A 660 -1.09 -5.38 -13.66
CA GLY A 660 -2.54 -5.61 -13.56
C GLY A 660 -2.93 -7.03 -13.12
N GLY A 661 -2.07 -8.03 -13.34
CA GLY A 661 -2.36 -9.43 -13.02
C GLY A 661 -2.10 -9.83 -11.57
N ARG A 662 -1.17 -9.17 -10.87
CA ARG A 662 -0.73 -9.61 -9.53
C ARG A 662 -1.74 -9.26 -8.43
N VAL A 663 -2.62 -8.31 -8.68
CA VAL A 663 -3.66 -7.93 -7.72
C VAL A 663 -4.96 -8.65 -8.06
N PHE A 664 -5.46 -9.44 -7.10
CA PHE A 664 -6.66 -10.27 -7.29
C PHE A 664 -6.67 -11.05 -8.62
N GLY A 665 -5.52 -11.60 -9.00
CA GLY A 665 -5.35 -12.37 -10.23
C GLY A 665 -4.36 -13.51 -10.03
N LEU A 666 -4.45 -14.50 -10.91
CA LEU A 666 -3.66 -15.74 -10.83
C LEU A 666 -2.15 -15.49 -11.03
N ASP A 667 -1.75 -14.39 -11.67
CA ASP A 667 -0.35 -13.98 -11.80
C ASP A 667 0.34 -13.78 -10.45
N TYR A 668 -0.41 -13.50 -9.38
CA TYR A 668 0.14 -13.46 -8.03
C TYR A 668 0.85 -14.77 -7.63
N TYR A 669 0.28 -15.91 -8.04
CA TYR A 669 0.79 -17.25 -7.72
C TYR A 669 1.63 -17.83 -8.87
N ALA A 670 1.14 -17.69 -10.10
CA ALA A 670 1.75 -18.29 -11.28
C ALA A 670 3.09 -17.63 -11.63
N MET A 671 3.18 -16.29 -11.61
CA MET A 671 4.38 -15.60 -12.09
C MET A 671 5.61 -15.83 -11.20
N PRO A 672 5.55 -15.75 -9.86
CA PRO A 672 6.70 -16.08 -9.01
C PRO A 672 7.15 -17.54 -9.18
N TYR A 673 6.20 -18.47 -9.29
CA TYR A 673 6.50 -19.88 -9.53
C TYR A 673 7.22 -20.07 -10.88
N LEU A 674 6.68 -19.52 -11.96
CA LEU A 674 7.28 -19.59 -13.29
C LEU A 674 8.65 -18.92 -13.33
N LYS A 675 8.81 -17.75 -12.70
CA LYS A 675 10.07 -17.02 -12.60
C LYS A 675 11.14 -17.87 -11.91
N LYS A 676 10.80 -18.55 -10.81
CA LYS A 676 11.73 -19.45 -10.10
C LYS A 676 12.22 -20.59 -10.99
N HIS A 677 11.34 -21.19 -11.80
CA HIS A 677 11.72 -22.27 -12.73
C HIS A 677 12.50 -21.74 -13.93
N TRP A 678 12.07 -20.61 -14.49
CA TRP A 678 12.68 -19.96 -15.64
C TRP A 678 14.11 -19.50 -15.35
N LYS A 679 14.37 -18.95 -14.15
CA LYS A 679 15.71 -18.61 -13.67
C LYS A 679 16.65 -19.83 -13.61
N ASN A 680 16.16 -21.06 -13.63
CA ASN A 680 16.99 -22.28 -13.64
C ASN A 680 17.24 -22.87 -15.03
N VAL A 681 16.62 -22.31 -16.08
CA VAL A 681 16.80 -22.78 -17.45
C VAL A 681 18.15 -22.26 -18.00
N LYS A 682 19.03 -23.17 -18.44
CA LYS A 682 20.39 -22.85 -18.89
C LYS A 682 20.43 -21.78 -19.99
N PHE A 683 19.54 -21.90 -20.98
CA PHE A 683 19.44 -20.94 -22.08
C PHE A 683 18.95 -19.56 -21.61
N ALA A 684 17.94 -19.52 -20.74
CA ALA A 684 17.42 -18.27 -20.19
C ALA A 684 18.50 -17.51 -19.41
N ARG A 685 19.31 -18.21 -18.60
CA ARG A 685 20.49 -17.63 -17.94
C ARG A 685 21.51 -17.09 -18.93
N LYS A 686 21.84 -17.86 -19.97
CA LYS A 686 22.88 -17.49 -20.96
C LYS A 686 22.47 -16.29 -21.82
N LEU A 687 21.18 -16.17 -22.15
CA LEU A 687 20.66 -15.06 -22.97
C LEU A 687 20.11 -13.89 -22.15
N TYR A 688 20.24 -13.92 -20.82
CA TYR A 688 19.71 -12.87 -19.95
C TYR A 688 18.19 -12.64 -20.10
N ILE A 689 17.45 -13.68 -20.50
CA ILE A 689 15.98 -13.62 -20.66
C ILE A 689 15.30 -13.92 -19.31
N TYR A 690 15.97 -13.75 -18.17
CA TYR A 690 15.34 -13.85 -16.87
C TYR A 690 14.99 -12.44 -16.40
N ASN A 691 13.71 -12.17 -16.15
CA ASN A 691 13.30 -10.95 -15.47
C ASN A 691 13.83 -10.97 -14.03
N ASP A 692 14.30 -9.84 -13.53
CA ASP A 692 14.60 -9.63 -12.10
C ASP A 692 13.43 -9.10 -11.28
#